data_AF-A0AB36DT41-F1
#
_entry.id   AF-A0AB36DT41-F1
#
_cell.length_a   1.000
_cell.length_b   1.000
_cell.length_c   1.000
_cell.angle_alpha   90.00
_cell.angle_beta   90.00
_cell.angle_gamma   90.00
#
_symmetry.space_group_name_H-M   'P 1'
#
loop_
_entity.id
_entity.type
_entity.pdbx_description
1 polymer ?
#
loop_
_entity_poly.entity_id
_entity_poly.type
_entity_poly.pdbx_seq_one_letter_code
_entity_poly.pdbx_strand_id
1 'polypeptide(L)'
;MKRKNILKFVSLLGIGSFVMLATASCTSATTPTPNPEPKPNPEPKPDPMPNPPSGGMNGGDTNPGNGGGMDNAAQQLAAARTALTSLLASKNANVEMYSDYAKIKNDLTAAYTTAETASQNQAATLEQVKNATSTLQAAIDKAASDKKTFDDDNSDLVTAYNNLKTTLDTQTKTLEGLSDEQFSSINSHLTALYKTGQDKTLTPADGGTIDLEAVKNADKNIKTNISTESLTKWKDNANTFFNGFEKNVLSKAKLTLASNQSNNNDQPVNYSFVGYSSNVPFTGEANKPIWYFSQRKVWDYTSNNNGTIVQNASDNSTDSLTDVSWIYSLTGEGTKYQLTFDYYGPTTAYLYFPYKLVKTGDSSSVALQYKLNGGDNQQVEFKAETTPDSATGTKSTTAPNSGSTSSGGSQGASSSARLVAAEDMQANEMNPKPTERDINVAKVTLSNLVFGQNTIEFSVPDSKVAPMIGNMYLTSSNSENNKNKIYDDIFGNSYVTKENNSSAITVNLLKGYSLAADSSTYVRQFTNLTNSTQPEKNNTPTYLVGFIGGRGPRKVNDAHKITTPWAIKDNRTLTIYVNAPTQGEYYISGSYLTEKDRELKLSTDSDSNNSVTITTKGKNNLTTLGTFDTATATEGDNGTPVRTTRTLRLKAGLNKIVIAGGGKENVDKGFAPYIGNLTFTLKSAQTETDTNSSKAA
;
A
#
# COMPACT_ATOMS: atom_id res chain seq x y z
N MET A 1 -26.60 15.45 -29.85
CA MET A 1 -27.23 14.12 -29.77
C MET A 1 -26.27 13.07 -30.31
N LYS A 2 -25.60 12.31 -29.42
CA LYS A 2 -24.85 11.09 -29.74
C LYS A 2 -25.05 10.13 -28.57
N ARG A 3 -25.70 8.99 -28.83
CA ARG A 3 -25.99 7.95 -27.84
C ARG A 3 -24.68 7.20 -27.53
N LYS A 4 -24.32 7.07 -26.26
CA LYS A 4 -23.28 6.15 -25.77
C LYS A 4 -23.97 4.99 -25.06
N ASN A 5 -23.85 3.80 -25.63
CA ASN A 5 -24.24 2.54 -24.98
C ASN A 5 -23.23 2.25 -23.86
N ILE A 6 -23.67 2.29 -22.62
CA ILE A 6 -22.95 1.71 -21.47
C ILE A 6 -23.63 0.38 -21.15
N LEU A 7 -22.88 -0.68 -21.39
CA LEU A 7 -23.23 -2.05 -21.03
C LEU A 7 -23.05 -2.18 -19.50
N LYS A 8 -24.15 -2.25 -18.75
CA LYS A 8 -24.13 -2.54 -17.32
C LYS A 8 -24.13 -4.07 -17.14
N PHE A 9 -23.07 -4.60 -16.53
CA PHE A 9 -23.08 -5.97 -16.00
C PHE A 9 -24.12 -6.04 -14.87
N VAL A 10 -25.20 -6.77 -15.12
CA VAL A 10 -26.16 -7.16 -14.08
C VAL A 10 -25.53 -8.33 -13.33
N SER A 11 -24.99 -8.04 -12.14
CA SER A 11 -24.70 -9.06 -11.15
C SER A 11 -26.04 -9.58 -10.63
N LEU A 12 -26.38 -10.79 -11.06
CA LEU A 12 -27.55 -11.53 -10.61
C LEU A 12 -27.19 -12.26 -9.30
N LEU A 13 -27.09 -11.52 -8.21
CA LEU A 13 -27.10 -12.08 -6.86
C LEU A 13 -28.55 -12.05 -6.37
N GLY A 14 -29.10 -13.24 -6.14
CA GLY A 14 -30.46 -13.44 -5.62
C GLY A 14 -30.63 -12.71 -4.30
N ILE A 15 -31.36 -11.59 -4.36
CA ILE A 15 -31.77 -10.81 -3.20
C ILE A 15 -32.89 -11.61 -2.53
N GLY A 16 -32.56 -12.34 -1.47
CA GLY A 16 -33.57 -12.75 -0.49
C GLY A 16 -34.11 -11.50 0.17
N SER A 17 -35.40 -11.24 -0.04
CA SER A 17 -36.12 -10.05 0.40
C SER A 17 -35.93 -9.72 1.88
N PHE A 18 -35.26 -8.61 2.17
CA PHE A 18 -35.49 -7.83 3.39
C PHE A 18 -36.08 -6.47 2.95
N VAL A 19 -37.40 -6.38 2.93
CA VAL A 19 -38.10 -5.09 2.84
C VAL A 19 -38.38 -4.64 4.27
N MET A 20 -37.50 -3.81 4.84
CA MET A 20 -37.90 -2.99 5.98
C MET A 20 -38.69 -1.79 5.45
N LEU A 21 -40.00 -1.79 5.72
CA LEU A 21 -40.84 -0.62 5.59
C LEU A 21 -40.47 0.36 6.73
N ALA A 22 -39.73 1.43 6.41
CA ALA A 22 -39.53 2.53 7.33
C ALA A 22 -40.80 3.39 7.36
N THR A 23 -41.62 3.25 8.40
CA THR A 23 -42.66 4.23 8.71
C THR A 23 -42.03 5.41 9.44
N ALA A 24 -41.91 6.55 8.74
CA ALA A 24 -41.62 7.84 9.36
C ALA A 24 -42.78 8.20 10.30
N SER A 25 -42.50 8.33 11.60
CA SER A 25 -43.44 8.92 12.57
C SER A 25 -42.89 10.27 13.01
N CYS A 26 -43.66 11.32 12.69
CA CYS A 26 -43.39 12.69 13.10
C CYS A 26 -43.50 12.82 14.62
N THR A 27 -42.43 13.35 15.22
CA THR A 27 -42.42 13.82 16.61
C THR A 27 -43.16 15.15 16.74
N SER A 28 -44.14 15.20 17.63
CA SER A 28 -44.59 16.45 18.27
C SER A 28 -44.34 16.33 19.77
N ALA A 29 -43.54 17.26 20.28
CA ALA A 29 -43.11 17.36 21.66
C ALA A 29 -44.19 17.96 22.56
N THR A 30 -44.30 17.47 23.81
CA THR A 30 -44.72 18.27 24.97
C THR A 30 -43.93 17.87 26.22
N THR A 31 -43.34 18.88 26.86
CA THR A 31 -42.52 18.93 28.08
C THR A 31 -43.34 18.58 29.35
N PRO A 32 -42.72 18.20 30.50
CA PRO A 32 -43.33 17.42 31.59
C PRO A 32 -43.78 18.28 32.79
N THR A 33 -44.66 17.72 33.64
CA THR A 33 -44.85 18.12 35.05
C THR A 33 -45.68 17.06 35.81
N PRO A 34 -45.67 17.02 37.17
CA PRO A 34 -44.81 16.14 37.95
C PRO A 34 -45.57 15.07 38.77
N ASN A 35 -44.81 14.10 39.26
CA ASN A 35 -45.20 13.00 40.13
C ASN A 35 -45.86 13.45 41.47
N PRO A 36 -46.95 12.81 41.92
CA PRO A 36 -47.34 12.78 43.32
C PRO A 36 -47.04 11.41 43.99
N GLU A 37 -46.51 11.51 45.20
CA GLU A 37 -46.10 10.47 46.15
C GLU A 37 -47.19 9.47 46.60
N PRO A 38 -46.78 8.33 47.20
CA PRO A 38 -47.58 7.11 47.33
C PRO A 38 -48.53 7.12 48.54
N LYS A 39 -49.65 6.40 48.44
CA LYS A 39 -50.49 6.04 49.59
C LYS A 39 -50.64 4.51 49.73
N PRO A 40 -50.75 3.99 50.96
CA PRO A 40 -50.37 2.63 51.32
C PRO A 40 -51.51 1.60 51.16
N ASN A 41 -51.05 0.36 51.07
CA ASN A 41 -51.76 -0.91 50.90
C ASN A 41 -52.78 -1.22 52.02
N PRO A 42 -53.88 -1.93 51.68
CA PRO A 42 -54.51 -2.88 52.58
C PRO A 42 -54.34 -4.34 52.12
N GLU A 43 -54.18 -5.20 53.12
CA GLU A 43 -53.83 -6.63 53.15
C GLU A 43 -54.65 -7.62 52.29
N PRO A 44 -54.09 -8.84 52.06
CA PRO A 44 -54.57 -9.81 51.08
C PRO A 44 -55.73 -10.68 51.62
N LYS A 45 -56.60 -11.15 50.71
CA LYS A 45 -57.51 -12.27 50.98
C LYS A 45 -57.32 -13.38 49.93
N PRO A 46 -57.52 -14.66 50.31
CA PRO A 46 -56.95 -15.81 49.63
C PRO A 46 -57.85 -16.37 48.52
N ASP A 47 -57.20 -17.02 47.55
CA ASP A 47 -57.83 -17.91 46.60
C ASP A 47 -58.51 -19.09 47.31
N PRO A 48 -59.78 -19.41 46.99
CA PRO A 48 -60.32 -20.73 47.16
C PRO A 48 -60.22 -21.49 45.83
N MET A 49 -59.38 -22.50 45.85
CA MET A 49 -59.40 -23.63 44.91
C MET A 49 -60.65 -24.52 45.21
N PRO A 50 -60.83 -25.63 44.47
CA PRO A 50 -61.94 -25.91 43.57
C PRO A 50 -63.11 -26.70 44.20
N ASN A 51 -64.24 -26.83 43.49
CA ASN A 51 -65.11 -27.99 43.72
C ASN A 51 -65.82 -28.51 42.44
N PRO A 52 -66.04 -29.84 42.30
CA PRO A 52 -66.68 -30.53 41.19
C PRO A 52 -68.15 -30.91 41.52
N PRO A 53 -68.69 -32.05 41.05
CA PRO A 53 -69.45 -32.28 39.82
C PRO A 53 -70.98 -32.32 40.05
N SER A 54 -71.77 -32.12 38.99
CA SER A 54 -73.21 -32.42 39.03
C SER A 54 -73.62 -33.08 37.71
N GLY A 55 -74.11 -34.32 37.80
CA GLY A 55 -74.82 -35.02 36.74
C GLY A 55 -76.33 -34.97 36.95
N GLY A 56 -77.10 -35.35 35.91
CA GLY A 56 -78.49 -35.78 36.07
C GLY A 56 -79.47 -35.49 34.93
N MET A 57 -79.52 -36.41 33.95
CA MET A 57 -80.67 -37.00 33.23
C MET A 57 -81.86 -36.18 32.64
N ASN A 58 -82.05 -36.41 31.33
CA ASN A 58 -83.25 -36.76 30.53
C ASN A 58 -84.58 -35.97 30.61
N GLY A 59 -85.05 -35.59 29.41
CA GLY A 59 -86.49 -35.54 29.08
C GLY A 59 -86.80 -34.90 27.72
N GLY A 60 -87.30 -35.70 26.78
CA GLY A 60 -88.39 -35.26 25.89
C GLY A 60 -88.06 -34.88 24.45
N ASP A 61 -88.21 -35.88 23.58
CA ASP A 61 -88.52 -35.81 22.16
C ASP A 61 -89.32 -34.55 21.71
N THR A 62 -88.80 -33.81 20.72
CA THR A 62 -89.61 -33.27 19.61
C THR A 62 -88.72 -33.10 18.39
N ASN A 63 -88.68 -34.14 17.57
CA ASN A 63 -88.48 -34.01 16.13
C ASN A 63 -89.63 -33.17 15.53
N PRO A 64 -89.34 -32.19 14.65
CA PRO A 64 -90.21 -31.91 13.54
C PRO A 64 -89.50 -32.29 12.24
N GLY A 65 -90.00 -33.37 11.65
CA GLY A 65 -90.26 -33.51 10.21
C GLY A 65 -89.21 -32.97 9.25
N ASN A 66 -88.40 -33.91 8.75
CA ASN A 66 -87.78 -33.90 7.44
C ASN A 66 -88.65 -33.22 6.36
N GLY A 67 -88.09 -32.19 5.71
CA GLY A 67 -88.69 -31.50 4.57
C GLY A 67 -87.67 -30.60 3.86
N GLY A 68 -86.47 -31.12 3.55
CA GLY A 68 -85.42 -30.34 2.89
C GLY A 68 -84.04 -31.02 2.89
N GLY A 69 -83.97 -32.29 2.49
CA GLY A 69 -82.75 -33.11 2.58
C GLY A 69 -81.57 -32.69 1.69
N MET A 70 -81.74 -31.69 0.81
CA MET A 70 -80.69 -31.19 -0.09
C MET A 70 -80.07 -29.87 0.41
N ASP A 71 -80.87 -28.97 0.99
CA ASP A 71 -80.42 -27.62 1.39
C ASP A 71 -79.46 -27.67 2.59
N ASN A 72 -79.66 -28.59 3.52
CA ASN A 72 -78.80 -28.73 4.70
C ASN A 72 -77.39 -29.29 4.35
N ALA A 73 -77.30 -30.25 3.43
CA ALA A 73 -76.02 -30.81 2.99
C ALA A 73 -75.21 -29.80 2.15
N ALA A 74 -75.88 -29.04 1.28
CA ALA A 74 -75.25 -27.97 0.50
C ALA A 74 -74.77 -26.83 1.40
N GLN A 75 -75.57 -26.41 2.39
CA GLN A 75 -75.17 -25.41 3.38
C GLN A 75 -73.98 -25.89 4.24
N GLN A 76 -73.97 -27.15 4.67
CA GLN A 76 -72.85 -27.72 5.41
C GLN A 76 -71.57 -27.79 4.57
N LEU A 77 -71.66 -28.14 3.28
CA LEU A 77 -70.50 -28.15 2.38
C LEU A 77 -69.97 -26.73 2.13
N ALA A 78 -70.87 -25.76 1.91
CA ALA A 78 -70.49 -24.36 1.78
C ALA A 78 -69.78 -23.84 3.04
N ALA A 79 -70.34 -24.09 4.22
CA ALA A 79 -69.73 -23.72 5.49
C ALA A 79 -68.35 -24.38 5.69
N ALA A 80 -68.21 -25.67 5.35
CA ALA A 80 -66.92 -26.38 5.42
C ALA A 80 -65.88 -25.78 4.46
N ARG A 81 -66.29 -25.39 3.24
CA ARG A 81 -65.41 -24.72 2.27
C ARG A 81 -65.01 -23.32 2.74
N THR A 82 -65.93 -22.56 3.36
CA THR A 82 -65.61 -21.28 3.98
C THR A 82 -64.58 -21.44 5.10
N ALA A 83 -64.74 -22.43 5.98
CA ALA A 83 -63.78 -22.71 7.05
C ALA A 83 -62.38 -23.04 6.51
N LEU A 84 -62.29 -23.92 5.49
CA LEU A 84 -61.03 -24.24 4.83
C LEU A 84 -60.39 -23.00 4.20
N THR A 85 -61.18 -22.17 3.52
CA THR A 85 -60.71 -20.96 2.86
C THR A 85 -60.18 -19.93 3.86
N SER A 86 -60.89 -19.73 4.99
CA SER A 86 -60.42 -18.87 6.08
C SER A 86 -59.10 -19.35 6.65
N LEU A 87 -58.92 -20.66 6.80
CA LEU A 87 -57.65 -21.23 7.28
C LEU A 87 -56.52 -21.03 6.25
N LEU A 88 -56.78 -21.26 4.96
CA LEU A 88 -55.82 -21.01 3.88
C LEU A 88 -55.39 -19.53 3.81
N ALA A 89 -56.28 -18.58 4.12
CA ALA A 89 -55.95 -17.16 4.15
C ALA A 89 -54.85 -16.82 5.19
N SER A 90 -54.66 -17.66 6.21
CA SER A 90 -53.62 -17.49 7.23
C SER A 90 -52.21 -17.98 6.79
N LYS A 91 -52.08 -18.60 5.61
CA LYS A 91 -50.85 -19.24 5.11
C LYS A 91 -49.61 -18.37 5.28
N ASN A 92 -49.64 -17.14 4.77
CA ASN A 92 -48.47 -16.26 4.80
C ASN A 92 -48.04 -15.91 6.22
N ALA A 93 -48.98 -15.58 7.11
CA ALA A 93 -48.68 -15.26 8.50
C ALA A 93 -48.11 -16.48 9.24
N ASN A 94 -48.75 -17.64 9.08
CA ASN A 94 -48.34 -18.86 9.77
C ASN A 94 -47.01 -19.42 9.26
N VAL A 95 -46.76 -19.42 7.95
CA VAL A 95 -45.51 -19.94 7.38
C VAL A 95 -44.33 -19.02 7.71
N GLU A 96 -44.54 -17.69 7.73
CA GLU A 96 -43.47 -16.73 8.00
C GLU A 96 -42.95 -16.77 9.44
N MET A 97 -43.79 -17.17 10.41
CA MET A 97 -43.38 -17.41 11.80
C MET A 97 -42.26 -18.44 11.94
N TYR A 98 -42.07 -19.30 10.94
CA TYR A 98 -41.07 -20.37 10.93
C TYR A 98 -39.94 -20.08 9.94
N SER A 99 -39.69 -18.82 9.57
CA SER A 99 -38.61 -18.43 8.64
C SER A 99 -37.24 -19.00 9.04
N ASP A 100 -36.96 -19.05 10.34
CA ASP A 100 -35.70 -19.56 10.90
C ASP A 100 -35.71 -21.09 11.13
N TYR A 101 -36.84 -21.77 10.93
CA TYR A 101 -37.03 -23.20 11.16
C TYR A 101 -37.39 -23.91 9.86
N ALA A 102 -36.41 -24.08 8.96
CA ALA A 102 -36.67 -24.47 7.57
C ALA A 102 -37.47 -25.77 7.43
N LYS A 103 -37.23 -26.76 8.30
CA LYS A 103 -38.01 -28.01 8.26
C LYS A 103 -39.47 -27.80 8.65
N ILE A 104 -39.74 -27.10 9.76
CA ILE A 104 -41.10 -26.79 10.21
C ILE A 104 -41.84 -25.96 9.13
N LYS A 105 -41.14 -24.98 8.55
CA LYS A 105 -41.65 -24.16 7.45
C LYS A 105 -42.03 -25.00 6.23
N ASN A 106 -41.20 -25.94 5.82
CA ASN A 106 -41.45 -26.81 4.67
C ASN A 106 -42.62 -27.76 4.92
N ASP A 107 -42.66 -28.42 6.07
CA ASP A 107 -43.73 -29.34 6.47
C ASP A 107 -45.08 -28.60 6.49
N LEU A 108 -45.12 -27.39 7.07
CA LEU A 108 -46.32 -26.56 7.09
C LEU A 108 -46.72 -26.07 5.69
N THR A 109 -45.75 -25.66 4.86
CA THR A 109 -46.01 -25.22 3.48
C THR A 109 -46.61 -26.35 2.63
N ALA A 110 -46.15 -27.58 2.81
CA ALA A 110 -46.68 -28.76 2.14
C ALA A 110 -48.13 -29.06 2.58
N ALA A 111 -48.45 -28.89 3.88
CA ALA A 111 -49.81 -29.03 4.39
C ALA A 111 -50.76 -27.99 3.79
N TYR A 112 -50.33 -26.71 3.71
CA TYR A 112 -51.11 -25.66 3.03
C TYR A 112 -51.34 -25.98 1.56
N THR A 113 -50.33 -26.48 0.84
CA THR A 113 -50.44 -26.85 -0.59
C THR A 113 -51.42 -28.00 -0.80
N THR A 114 -51.43 -28.98 0.10
CA THR A 114 -52.37 -30.11 0.08
C THR A 114 -53.80 -29.63 0.33
N ALA A 115 -54.00 -28.76 1.33
CA ALA A 115 -55.29 -28.17 1.65
C ALA A 115 -55.83 -27.25 0.55
N GLU A 116 -54.94 -26.51 -0.13
CA GLU A 116 -55.26 -25.67 -1.28
C GLU A 116 -55.77 -26.51 -2.46
N THR A 117 -55.11 -27.63 -2.73
CA THR A 117 -55.54 -28.61 -3.75
C THR A 117 -56.94 -29.18 -3.42
N ALA A 118 -57.18 -29.52 -2.15
CA ALA A 118 -58.48 -30.01 -1.71
C ALA A 118 -59.59 -28.94 -1.83
N SER A 119 -59.27 -27.67 -1.55
CA SER A 119 -60.21 -26.54 -1.68
C SER A 119 -60.64 -26.31 -3.14
N GLN A 120 -59.70 -26.45 -4.08
CA GLN A 120 -59.94 -26.26 -5.52
C GLN A 120 -60.72 -27.41 -6.18
N ASN A 121 -60.80 -28.58 -5.53
CA ASN A 121 -61.54 -29.71 -6.08
C ASN A 121 -63.07 -29.47 -5.96
N GLN A 122 -63.69 -29.12 -7.10
CA GLN A 122 -65.13 -28.88 -7.18
C GLN A 122 -65.97 -30.12 -6.88
N ALA A 123 -65.43 -31.33 -7.06
CA ALA A 123 -66.09 -32.60 -6.75
C ALA A 123 -65.83 -33.10 -5.31
N ALA A 124 -65.11 -32.33 -4.48
CA ALA A 124 -64.83 -32.74 -3.11
C ALA A 124 -66.11 -32.87 -2.27
N THR A 125 -66.24 -34.00 -1.59
CA THR A 125 -67.35 -34.28 -0.66
C THR A 125 -67.22 -33.48 0.63
N LEU A 126 -68.31 -33.36 1.40
CA LEU A 126 -68.31 -32.71 2.71
C LEU A 126 -67.22 -33.29 3.63
N GLU A 127 -67.08 -34.62 3.64
CA GLU A 127 -66.10 -35.33 4.45
C GLU A 127 -64.66 -35.02 4.01
N GLN A 128 -64.42 -34.95 2.70
CA GLN A 128 -63.10 -34.57 2.16
C GLN A 128 -62.70 -33.14 2.55
N VAL A 129 -63.64 -32.19 2.50
CA VAL A 129 -63.37 -30.79 2.90
C VAL A 129 -63.15 -30.70 4.42
N LYS A 130 -63.96 -31.37 5.24
CA LYS A 130 -63.76 -31.43 6.70
C LYS A 130 -62.41 -32.07 7.07
N ASN A 131 -62.04 -33.16 6.41
CA ASN A 131 -60.76 -33.84 6.63
C ASN A 131 -59.57 -32.97 6.23
N ALA A 132 -59.67 -32.23 5.11
CA ALA A 132 -58.64 -31.28 4.70
C ALA A 132 -58.48 -30.13 5.71
N THR A 133 -59.59 -29.56 6.20
CA THR A 133 -59.57 -28.53 7.25
C THR A 133 -58.94 -29.06 8.54
N SER A 134 -59.36 -30.23 9.01
CA SER A 134 -58.84 -30.86 10.22
C SER A 134 -57.34 -31.17 10.10
N THR A 135 -56.92 -31.68 8.94
CA THR A 135 -55.51 -32.01 8.66
C THR A 135 -54.64 -30.74 8.62
N LEU A 136 -55.12 -29.66 7.99
CA LEU A 136 -54.40 -28.38 7.99
C LEU A 136 -54.30 -27.78 9.39
N GLN A 137 -55.39 -27.81 10.17
CA GLN A 137 -55.37 -27.34 11.56
C GLN A 137 -54.38 -28.14 12.40
N ALA A 138 -54.40 -29.46 12.28
CA ALA A 138 -53.45 -30.33 12.97
C ALA A 138 -51.99 -30.04 12.57
N ALA A 139 -51.73 -29.72 11.30
CA ALA A 139 -50.39 -29.34 10.85
C ALA A 139 -49.94 -27.98 11.41
N ILE A 140 -50.85 -27.01 11.53
CA ILE A 140 -50.58 -25.70 12.17
C ILE A 140 -50.25 -25.90 13.66
N ASP A 141 -51.08 -26.66 14.37
CA ASP A 141 -50.88 -26.95 15.80
C ASP A 141 -49.57 -27.73 16.02
N LYS A 142 -49.27 -28.69 15.14
CA LYS A 142 -48.02 -29.44 15.17
C LYS A 142 -46.81 -28.53 14.92
N ALA A 143 -46.86 -27.60 13.97
CA ALA A 143 -45.75 -26.67 13.73
C ALA A 143 -45.44 -25.82 14.98
N ALA A 144 -46.47 -25.35 15.68
CA ALA A 144 -46.33 -24.61 16.93
C ALA A 144 -45.72 -25.48 18.04
N SER A 145 -46.19 -26.71 18.18
CA SER A 145 -45.66 -27.68 19.15
C SER A 145 -44.20 -28.05 18.85
N ASP A 146 -43.88 -28.36 17.60
CA ASP A 146 -42.53 -28.74 17.16
C ASP A 146 -41.53 -27.62 17.43
N LYS A 147 -41.91 -26.36 17.17
CA LYS A 147 -41.09 -25.19 17.51
C LYS A 147 -40.86 -25.11 19.02
N LYS A 148 -41.92 -25.25 19.82
CA LYS A 148 -41.79 -25.20 21.29
C LYS A 148 -40.85 -26.27 21.82
N THR A 149 -41.02 -27.52 21.38
CA THR A 149 -40.14 -28.62 21.76
C THR A 149 -38.71 -28.36 21.34
N PHE A 150 -38.49 -27.91 20.10
CA PHE A 150 -37.15 -27.56 19.63
C PHE A 150 -36.50 -26.48 20.50
N ASP A 151 -37.22 -25.41 20.81
CA ASP A 151 -36.70 -24.28 21.60
C ASP A 151 -36.36 -24.71 23.04
N ASP A 152 -37.23 -25.51 23.65
CA ASP A 152 -37.03 -26.03 25.01
C ASP A 152 -35.80 -26.96 25.05
N ASP A 153 -35.64 -27.83 24.04
CA ASP A 153 -34.52 -28.78 23.94
C ASP A 153 -33.20 -28.12 23.53
N ASN A 154 -33.23 -26.97 22.84
CA ASN A 154 -32.06 -26.32 22.23
C ASN A 154 -31.89 -24.84 22.63
N SER A 155 -32.26 -24.49 23.86
CA SER A 155 -32.26 -23.11 24.37
C SER A 155 -30.95 -22.33 24.14
N ASP A 156 -29.79 -22.98 24.31
CA ASP A 156 -28.47 -22.37 24.05
C ASP A 156 -28.25 -22.04 22.57
N LEU A 157 -28.71 -22.91 21.67
CA LEU A 157 -28.62 -22.71 20.21
C LEU A 157 -29.54 -21.57 19.78
N VAL A 158 -30.78 -21.55 20.28
CA VAL A 158 -31.73 -20.45 20.01
C VAL A 158 -31.14 -19.12 20.48
N THR A 159 -30.54 -19.08 21.67
CA THR A 159 -29.88 -17.89 22.21
C THR A 159 -28.69 -17.46 21.33
N ALA A 160 -27.82 -18.39 20.95
CA ALA A 160 -26.68 -18.10 20.08
C ALA A 160 -27.11 -17.60 18.69
N TYR A 161 -28.15 -18.20 18.11
CA TYR A 161 -28.70 -17.80 16.82
C TYR A 161 -29.32 -16.40 16.87
N ASN A 162 -30.07 -16.06 17.92
CA ASN A 162 -30.65 -14.72 18.09
C ASN A 162 -29.56 -13.64 18.25
N ASN A 163 -28.47 -13.96 18.95
CA ASN A 163 -27.28 -13.10 19.02
C ASN A 163 -26.65 -12.89 17.65
N LEU A 164 -26.46 -13.97 16.87
CA LEU A 164 -25.97 -13.89 15.50
C LEU A 164 -26.89 -13.02 14.63
N LYS A 165 -28.21 -13.20 14.70
CA LYS A 165 -29.19 -12.40 13.93
C LYS A 165 -29.08 -10.91 14.24
N THR A 166 -28.98 -10.56 15.52
CA THR A 166 -28.72 -9.17 15.96
C THR A 166 -27.41 -8.63 15.36
N THR A 167 -26.37 -9.45 15.28
CA THR A 167 -25.11 -9.08 14.64
C THR A 167 -25.25 -8.92 13.12
N LEU A 168 -26.00 -9.80 12.45
CA LEU A 168 -26.26 -9.72 11.00
C LEU A 168 -26.99 -8.43 10.62
N ASP A 169 -27.89 -7.93 11.46
CA ASP A 169 -28.62 -6.67 11.24
C ASP A 169 -27.69 -5.44 11.14
N THR A 170 -26.45 -5.56 11.61
CA THR A 170 -25.45 -4.49 11.49
C THR A 170 -24.83 -4.38 10.09
N GLN A 171 -25.00 -5.37 9.22
CA GLN A 171 -24.28 -5.51 7.94
C GLN A 171 -24.31 -4.24 7.11
N THR A 172 -25.50 -3.71 6.80
CA THR A 172 -25.65 -2.54 5.92
C THR A 172 -24.87 -1.35 6.45
N LYS A 173 -25.00 -1.06 7.75
CA LYS A 173 -24.31 0.06 8.41
C LYS A 173 -22.80 -0.13 8.43
N THR A 174 -22.34 -1.36 8.67
CA THR A 174 -20.90 -1.68 8.67
C THR A 174 -20.27 -1.51 7.28
N LEU A 175 -20.95 -1.98 6.23
CA LEU A 175 -20.41 -2.00 4.87
C LEU A 175 -20.53 -0.65 4.13
N GLU A 176 -21.47 0.22 4.51
CA GLU A 176 -21.67 1.54 3.88
C GLU A 176 -20.37 2.38 3.84
N GLY A 177 -19.61 2.38 4.95
CA GLY A 177 -18.34 3.09 5.09
C GLY A 177 -17.12 2.39 4.49
N LEU A 178 -17.31 1.40 3.62
CA LEU A 178 -16.27 0.58 2.97
C LEU A 178 -16.46 0.48 1.44
N SER A 179 -17.24 1.39 0.87
CA SER A 179 -17.55 1.40 -0.57
C SER A 179 -16.41 1.93 -1.44
N ASP A 180 -15.51 2.73 -0.88
CA ASP A 180 -14.35 3.27 -1.60
C ASP A 180 -13.36 2.17 -2.00
N GLU A 181 -12.66 2.37 -3.13
CA GLU A 181 -11.75 1.40 -3.72
C GLU A 181 -10.67 0.92 -2.73
N GLN A 182 -10.10 1.84 -1.95
CA GLN A 182 -9.04 1.50 -0.98
C GLN A 182 -9.50 0.48 0.08
N PHE A 183 -10.80 0.36 0.35
CA PHE A 183 -11.36 -0.56 1.33
C PHE A 183 -11.94 -1.84 0.72
N SER A 184 -11.76 -2.06 -0.59
CA SER A 184 -12.34 -3.19 -1.33
C SER A 184 -12.08 -4.56 -0.69
N SER A 185 -10.86 -4.85 -0.23
CA SER A 185 -10.56 -6.13 0.43
C SER A 185 -11.18 -6.23 1.83
N ILE A 186 -11.29 -5.12 2.59
CA ILE A 186 -12.00 -5.08 3.87
C ILE A 186 -13.48 -5.40 3.65
N ASN A 187 -14.10 -4.74 2.66
CA ASN A 187 -15.49 -4.98 2.30
C ASN A 187 -15.73 -6.44 1.88
N SER A 188 -14.87 -6.98 1.01
CA SER A 188 -14.96 -8.38 0.57
C SER A 188 -14.81 -9.36 1.74
N HIS A 189 -13.86 -9.11 2.65
CA HIS A 189 -13.64 -9.97 3.82
C HIS A 189 -14.86 -9.97 4.74
N LEU A 190 -15.38 -8.80 5.11
CA LEU A 190 -16.56 -8.69 5.97
C LEU A 190 -17.82 -9.25 5.31
N THR A 191 -18.00 -9.02 4.01
CA THR A 191 -19.12 -9.59 3.24
C THR A 191 -19.11 -11.13 3.31
N ALA A 192 -17.94 -11.76 3.21
CA ALA A 192 -17.80 -13.21 3.34
C ALA A 192 -18.16 -13.70 4.76
N LEU A 193 -17.78 -12.95 5.80
CA LEU A 193 -18.16 -13.27 7.19
C LEU A 193 -19.66 -13.16 7.41
N TYR A 194 -20.29 -12.08 6.95
CA TYR A 194 -21.75 -11.91 7.03
C TYR A 194 -22.49 -13.02 6.28
N LYS A 195 -22.03 -13.38 5.07
CA LYS A 195 -22.61 -14.49 4.30
C LYS A 195 -22.53 -15.82 5.07
N THR A 196 -21.38 -16.11 5.68
CA THR A 196 -21.20 -17.32 6.50
C THR A 196 -22.20 -17.37 7.68
N GLY A 197 -22.54 -16.22 8.26
CA GLY A 197 -23.57 -16.11 9.29
C GLY A 197 -25.00 -16.25 8.75
N GLN A 198 -25.29 -15.69 7.58
CA GLN A 198 -26.60 -15.78 6.92
C GLN A 198 -26.96 -17.20 6.49
N ASP A 199 -25.96 -18.02 6.18
CA ASP A 199 -26.14 -19.43 5.83
C ASP A 199 -26.52 -20.31 7.05
N LYS A 200 -26.65 -19.74 8.26
CA LYS A 200 -27.10 -20.44 9.48
C LYS A 200 -28.64 -20.36 9.61
N THR A 201 -29.23 -21.44 10.10
CA THR A 201 -30.68 -21.56 10.43
C THR A 201 -30.81 -22.25 11.78
N LEU A 202 -32.02 -22.45 12.33
CA LEU A 202 -32.24 -23.24 13.56
C LEU A 202 -32.57 -24.71 13.25
N THR A 203 -33.28 -24.97 12.15
CA THR A 203 -33.50 -26.33 11.65
C THR A 203 -33.24 -26.36 10.14
N PRO A 204 -32.26 -27.14 9.64
CA PRO A 204 -32.05 -27.29 8.21
C PRO A 204 -33.21 -28.05 7.58
N ALA A 205 -33.41 -27.90 6.27
CA ALA A 205 -34.54 -28.50 5.56
C ALA A 205 -34.56 -30.05 5.60
N ASP A 206 -33.41 -30.69 5.75
CA ASP A 206 -33.26 -32.14 5.87
C ASP A 206 -33.45 -32.64 7.32
N GLY A 207 -33.61 -31.74 8.30
CA GLY A 207 -33.74 -32.08 9.71
C GLY A 207 -32.42 -32.47 10.39
N GLY A 208 -31.28 -32.17 9.77
CA GLY A 208 -29.96 -32.39 10.37
C GLY A 208 -29.72 -31.55 11.63
N THR A 209 -28.73 -31.96 12.42
CA THR A 209 -28.30 -31.23 13.63
C THR A 209 -27.45 -30.01 13.26
N ILE A 210 -27.67 -28.90 13.96
CA ILE A 210 -26.87 -27.68 13.80
C ILE A 210 -25.84 -27.61 14.92
N ASP A 211 -24.62 -27.29 14.53
CA ASP A 211 -23.52 -27.12 15.45
C ASP A 211 -23.60 -25.75 16.16
N LEU A 212 -23.94 -25.80 17.45
CA LEU A 212 -23.94 -24.64 18.36
C LEU A 212 -22.63 -23.84 18.28
N GLU A 213 -21.49 -24.53 18.21
CA GLU A 213 -20.19 -23.87 18.16
C GLU A 213 -19.96 -23.20 16.81
N ALA A 214 -20.49 -23.75 15.71
CA ALA A 214 -20.45 -23.07 14.41
C ALA A 214 -21.24 -21.76 14.40
N VAL A 215 -22.39 -21.69 15.09
CA VAL A 215 -23.19 -20.46 15.23
C VAL A 215 -22.45 -19.43 16.09
N LYS A 216 -21.95 -19.84 17.27
CA LYS A 216 -21.16 -18.97 18.14
C LYS A 216 -19.90 -18.43 17.44
N ASN A 217 -19.21 -19.27 16.68
CA ASN A 217 -18.02 -18.88 15.95
C ASN A 217 -18.34 -17.89 14.82
N ALA A 218 -19.44 -18.06 14.10
CA ALA A 218 -19.87 -17.08 13.09
C ALA A 218 -20.15 -15.71 13.73
N ASP A 219 -20.90 -15.67 14.82
CA ASP A 219 -21.21 -14.43 15.56
C ASP A 219 -19.93 -13.76 16.10
N LYS A 220 -19.08 -14.54 16.76
CA LYS A 220 -17.80 -14.08 17.31
C LYS A 220 -16.89 -13.52 16.22
N ASN A 221 -16.75 -14.22 15.09
CA ASN A 221 -15.90 -13.79 13.99
C ASN A 221 -16.39 -12.46 13.40
N ILE A 222 -17.69 -12.27 13.22
CA ILE A 222 -18.21 -10.98 12.77
C ILE A 222 -17.90 -9.90 13.81
N LYS A 223 -18.29 -10.11 15.08
CA LYS A 223 -18.08 -9.14 16.18
C LYS A 223 -16.63 -8.71 16.36
N THR A 224 -15.69 -9.65 16.32
CA THR A 224 -14.26 -9.34 16.43
C THR A 224 -13.79 -8.46 15.28
N ASN A 225 -14.18 -8.76 14.05
CA ASN A 225 -13.70 -8.06 12.85
C ASN A 225 -14.41 -6.73 12.59
N ILE A 226 -15.64 -6.53 13.07
CA ILE A 226 -16.35 -5.24 13.02
C ILE A 226 -16.06 -4.34 14.23
N SER A 227 -15.20 -4.78 15.16
CA SER A 227 -14.78 -3.98 16.29
C SER A 227 -14.11 -2.68 15.82
N THR A 228 -14.27 -1.61 16.59
CA THR A 228 -13.64 -0.31 16.29
C THR A 228 -12.13 -0.43 16.14
N GLU A 229 -11.48 -1.26 16.97
CA GLU A 229 -10.03 -1.50 16.91
C GLU A 229 -9.61 -2.12 15.57
N SER A 230 -10.26 -3.22 15.16
CA SER A 230 -9.92 -3.92 13.91
C SER A 230 -10.20 -3.05 12.69
N LEU A 231 -11.38 -2.44 12.63
CA LEU A 231 -11.76 -1.59 11.50
C LEU A 231 -10.86 -0.36 11.37
N THR A 232 -10.50 0.28 12.49
CA THR A 232 -9.59 1.45 12.47
C THR A 232 -8.21 1.02 11.97
N LYS A 233 -7.64 -0.06 12.53
CA LYS A 233 -6.36 -0.61 12.08
C LYS A 233 -6.34 -0.89 10.57
N TRP A 234 -7.36 -1.56 10.05
CA TRP A 234 -7.42 -1.91 8.64
C TRP A 234 -7.63 -0.70 7.73
N LYS A 235 -8.49 0.24 8.12
CA LYS A 235 -8.72 1.48 7.38
C LYS A 235 -7.46 2.35 7.35
N ASP A 236 -6.76 2.50 8.46
CA ASP A 236 -5.53 3.30 8.55
C ASP A 236 -4.43 2.69 7.67
N ASN A 237 -4.28 1.37 7.70
CA ASN A 237 -3.37 0.66 6.81
C ASN A 237 -3.73 0.90 5.33
N ALA A 238 -4.98 0.63 4.93
CA ALA A 238 -5.45 0.84 3.56
C ALA A 238 -5.27 2.29 3.09
N ASN A 239 -5.57 3.26 3.95
CA ASN A 239 -5.38 4.69 3.68
C ASN A 239 -3.90 5.07 3.54
N THR A 240 -3.01 4.47 4.34
CA THR A 240 -1.57 4.69 4.26
C THR A 240 -1.04 4.29 2.88
N PHE A 241 -1.43 3.10 2.41
CA PHE A 241 -1.05 2.63 1.07
C PHE A 241 -1.70 3.43 -0.06
N PHE A 242 -2.94 3.89 0.11
CA PHE A 242 -3.68 4.59 -0.95
C PHE A 242 -3.23 6.04 -1.13
N ASN A 243 -3.05 6.78 -0.02
CA ASN A 243 -2.68 8.20 -0.03
C ASN A 243 -1.17 8.45 0.00
N GLY A 244 -0.38 7.38 0.16
CA GLY A 244 1.06 7.43 0.27
C GLY A 244 1.68 6.07 -0.04
N PHE A 245 2.61 5.65 0.81
CA PHE A 245 3.33 4.39 0.66
C PHE A 245 3.83 3.91 2.02
N GLU A 246 4.14 2.61 2.10
CA GLU A 246 4.93 2.04 3.18
C GLU A 246 6.38 1.87 2.74
N LYS A 247 7.32 2.45 3.50
CA LYS A 247 8.76 2.29 3.29
C LYS A 247 9.27 1.06 4.04
N ASN A 248 9.71 0.08 3.28
CA ASN A 248 10.39 -1.11 3.76
C ASN A 248 11.91 -0.93 3.62
N VAL A 249 12.55 -0.47 4.70
CA VAL A 249 14.01 -0.34 4.78
C VAL A 249 14.67 -1.71 4.68
N LEU A 250 15.74 -1.82 3.88
CA LEU A 250 16.45 -3.09 3.75
C LEU A 250 17.12 -3.50 5.04
N SER A 251 17.11 -4.80 5.31
CA SER A 251 17.72 -5.38 6.49
C SER A 251 18.64 -6.54 6.15
N LYS A 252 19.88 -6.51 6.63
CA LYS A 252 20.82 -7.65 6.43
C LYS A 252 20.29 -8.95 7.02
N ALA A 253 19.48 -8.89 8.10
CA ALA A 253 18.90 -10.08 8.72
C ALA A 253 17.83 -10.76 7.85
N LYS A 254 17.25 -10.02 6.89
CA LYS A 254 16.28 -10.51 5.91
C LYS A 254 16.94 -11.10 4.65
N LEU A 255 18.27 -11.04 4.55
CA LEU A 255 19.06 -11.67 3.50
C LEU A 255 19.48 -13.07 3.94
N THR A 256 18.99 -14.09 3.22
CA THR A 256 19.47 -15.47 3.36
C THR A 256 20.51 -15.73 2.28
N LEU A 257 21.65 -16.32 2.65
CA LEU A 257 22.71 -16.70 1.72
C LEU A 257 22.68 -18.21 1.47
N ALA A 258 23.11 -18.62 0.28
CA ALA A 258 23.32 -20.02 -0.06
C ALA A 258 24.22 -20.74 0.97
N SER A 259 23.95 -22.01 1.25
CA SER A 259 24.66 -22.83 2.26
C SER A 259 26.18 -22.92 2.06
N ASN A 260 26.66 -22.67 0.83
CA ASN A 260 28.08 -22.69 0.45
C ASN A 260 28.69 -21.28 0.34
N GLN A 261 28.04 -20.24 0.89
CA GLN A 261 28.54 -18.87 0.92
C GLN A 261 28.81 -18.47 2.39
N SER A 262 30.03 -18.75 2.87
CA SER A 262 30.47 -18.42 4.25
C SER A 262 30.89 -16.96 4.43
N ASN A 263 31.02 -16.18 3.35
CA ASN A 263 31.69 -14.88 3.37
C ASN A 263 30.68 -13.75 3.10
N ASN A 264 29.90 -13.38 4.11
CA ASN A 264 29.25 -12.06 4.14
C ASN A 264 30.14 -11.12 4.94
N ASN A 265 31.33 -10.83 4.40
CA ASN A 265 32.23 -9.91 5.09
C ASN A 265 31.55 -8.56 5.24
N ASP A 266 31.93 -7.83 6.28
CA ASP A 266 31.44 -6.48 6.46
C ASP A 266 31.87 -5.59 5.29
N GLN A 267 31.02 -4.61 4.98
CA GLN A 267 31.34 -3.61 3.98
C GLN A 267 32.70 -2.94 4.29
N PRO A 268 33.52 -2.62 3.27
CA PRO A 268 34.86 -2.09 3.47
C PRO A 268 34.88 -0.87 4.40
N VAL A 269 35.83 -0.85 5.33
CA VAL A 269 35.85 0.17 6.41
C VAL A 269 35.95 1.59 5.88
N ASN A 270 36.58 1.80 4.72
CA ASN A 270 36.75 3.12 4.12
C ASN A 270 35.54 3.57 3.26
N TYR A 271 34.54 2.71 3.04
CA TYR A 271 33.34 3.06 2.29
C TYR A 271 32.37 3.81 3.20
N SER A 272 32.11 5.06 2.84
CA SER A 272 31.04 5.86 3.45
C SER A 272 29.77 5.81 2.61
N PHE A 273 29.92 5.87 1.28
CA PHE A 273 28.84 5.67 0.33
C PHE A 273 28.70 4.18 -0.01
N VAL A 274 27.48 3.83 -0.41
CA VAL A 274 27.07 2.45 -0.68
C VAL A 274 26.64 2.21 -2.12
N GLY A 275 26.64 3.27 -2.94
CA GLY A 275 26.44 3.19 -4.38
C GLY A 275 27.52 3.99 -5.08
N TYR A 276 28.05 3.44 -6.18
CA TYR A 276 29.11 4.07 -6.95
C TYR A 276 28.73 4.22 -8.42
N SER A 277 29.25 5.25 -9.10
CA SER A 277 29.05 5.50 -10.54
C SER A 277 30.16 4.88 -11.41
N SER A 278 30.87 3.91 -10.83
CA SER A 278 32.07 3.25 -11.33
C SER A 278 32.00 1.77 -10.96
N ASN A 279 32.62 0.89 -11.76
CA ASN A 279 32.70 -0.54 -11.48
C ASN A 279 33.24 -0.76 -10.06
N VAL A 280 32.52 -1.54 -9.27
CA VAL A 280 33.01 -2.03 -7.99
C VAL A 280 33.53 -3.46 -8.21
N PRO A 281 34.85 -3.67 -8.34
CA PRO A 281 35.38 -5.00 -8.52
C PRO A 281 35.25 -5.79 -7.22
N PHE A 282 34.74 -7.00 -7.31
CA PHE A 282 34.76 -7.94 -6.20
C PHE A 282 35.98 -8.85 -6.31
N THR A 283 36.76 -8.94 -5.24
CA THR A 283 38.03 -9.69 -5.20
C THR A 283 37.87 -11.10 -4.60
N GLY A 284 36.66 -11.66 -4.57
CA GLY A 284 36.40 -13.01 -4.04
C GLY A 284 36.81 -14.14 -4.99
N GLU A 285 36.68 -15.40 -4.54
CA GLU A 285 36.81 -16.56 -5.42
C GLU A 285 35.84 -16.44 -6.61
N ALA A 286 36.34 -16.70 -7.82
CA ALA A 286 35.59 -16.56 -9.07
C ALA A 286 34.93 -15.18 -9.29
N ASN A 287 35.53 -14.08 -8.78
CA ASN A 287 35.00 -12.69 -8.88
C ASN A 287 33.63 -12.48 -8.20
N LYS A 288 33.30 -13.27 -7.16
CA LYS A 288 32.08 -13.10 -6.35
C LYS A 288 32.18 -11.93 -5.36
N PRO A 289 31.04 -11.28 -5.00
CA PRO A 289 31.00 -10.29 -3.92
C PRO A 289 31.54 -10.85 -2.62
N ILE A 290 32.48 -10.14 -1.99
CA ILE A 290 32.95 -10.49 -0.64
C ILE A 290 32.04 -9.88 0.45
N TRP A 291 31.14 -8.95 0.07
CA TRP A 291 30.03 -8.42 0.88
C TRP A 291 28.77 -8.35 0.02
N TYR A 292 27.61 -8.64 0.60
CA TYR A 292 26.32 -8.64 -0.12
C TYR A 292 25.39 -7.50 0.30
N PHE A 293 25.64 -6.91 1.47
CA PHE A 293 24.84 -5.82 2.02
C PHE A 293 25.76 -4.66 2.42
N SER A 294 25.28 -3.44 2.27
CA SER A 294 25.99 -2.25 2.71
C SER A 294 25.00 -1.15 3.12
N GLN A 295 25.38 -0.36 4.12
CA GLN A 295 24.61 0.78 4.63
C GLN A 295 25.53 2.00 4.76
N ARG A 296 25.04 3.19 4.38
CA ARG A 296 25.82 4.43 4.39
C ARG A 296 26.41 4.68 5.79
N LYS A 297 27.71 4.98 5.84
CA LYS A 297 28.47 5.24 7.07
C LYS A 297 28.82 6.72 7.20
N VAL A 298 28.67 7.28 8.41
CA VAL A 298 29.05 8.66 8.75
C VAL A 298 30.32 8.66 9.59
N TRP A 299 31.25 9.53 9.24
CA TRP A 299 32.57 9.60 9.87
C TRP A 299 32.72 10.78 10.81
N ASP A 300 33.46 10.56 11.89
CA ASP A 300 33.98 11.58 12.78
C ASP A 300 35.49 11.62 12.59
N TYR A 301 36.04 12.81 12.49
CA TYR A 301 37.48 12.98 12.57
C TYR A 301 37.71 13.92 13.75
N THR A 302 38.05 13.33 14.89
CA THR A 302 38.64 14.06 16.01
C THR A 302 40.11 14.39 15.68
N SER A 303 40.70 15.33 16.42
CA SER A 303 42.00 15.97 16.15
C SER A 303 43.23 15.03 16.09
N ASN A 304 43.06 13.72 16.28
CA ASN A 304 44.12 12.71 16.24
C ASN A 304 44.22 11.96 14.88
N ASN A 305 43.51 12.39 13.83
CA ASN A 305 43.52 11.80 12.48
C ASN A 305 43.13 10.31 12.39
N ASN A 306 42.66 9.70 13.48
CA ASN A 306 42.03 8.38 13.46
C ASN A 306 40.55 8.61 13.20
N GLY A 307 40.15 8.61 11.92
CA GLY A 307 38.73 8.71 11.57
C GLY A 307 37.96 7.56 12.21
N THR A 308 37.07 7.87 13.15
CA THR A 308 36.14 6.90 13.74
C THR A 308 34.81 6.99 13.00
N ILE A 309 34.06 5.91 12.97
CA ILE A 309 32.69 5.94 12.44
C ILE A 309 31.83 6.50 13.58
N VAL A 310 31.19 7.67 13.39
CA VAL A 310 30.29 8.32 14.38
C VAL A 310 29.22 7.36 14.83
N GLN A 311 28.74 6.58 13.86
CA GLN A 311 27.69 5.61 14.09
C GLN A 311 28.00 4.32 13.34
N ASN A 312 28.45 3.34 14.10
CA ASN A 312 28.27 1.94 13.74
C ASN A 312 26.82 1.61 14.02
N ALA A 313 25.91 1.89 13.08
CA ALA A 313 24.71 1.08 13.09
C ALA A 313 25.22 -0.34 12.86
N SER A 314 25.05 -1.23 13.84
CA SER A 314 24.88 -2.62 13.50
C SER A 314 23.82 -2.65 12.41
N ASP A 315 24.04 -3.46 11.37
CA ASP A 315 23.04 -3.64 10.32
C ASP A 315 21.69 -3.84 11.03
N ASN A 316 20.71 -2.96 10.78
CA ASN A 316 19.33 -2.95 11.33
C ASN A 316 19.04 -2.19 12.65
N SER A 317 19.87 -1.26 13.13
CA SER A 317 19.49 -0.43 14.30
C SER A 317 18.47 0.68 13.96
N THR A 318 17.45 0.84 14.82
CA THR A 318 16.44 1.93 14.75
C THR A 318 17.03 3.33 14.98
N ASP A 319 18.26 3.40 15.52
CA ASP A 319 18.92 4.67 15.81
C ASP A 319 19.76 5.19 14.64
N SER A 320 19.81 4.48 13.50
CA SER A 320 20.65 4.85 12.36
C SER A 320 20.35 6.27 11.81
N LEU A 321 21.39 7.06 11.58
CA LEU A 321 21.35 8.41 11.02
C LEU A 321 20.85 8.41 9.57
N THR A 322 20.95 7.26 8.91
CA THR A 322 20.59 7.05 7.51
C THR A 322 20.23 5.58 7.29
N ASP A 323 19.19 5.36 6.48
CA ASP A 323 18.68 4.05 6.08
C ASP A 323 19.03 3.70 4.62
N VAL A 324 19.91 4.48 3.99
CA VAL A 324 20.38 4.25 2.62
C VAL A 324 21.26 3.01 2.60
N SER A 325 20.74 1.96 1.97
CA SER A 325 21.37 0.64 1.94
C SER A 325 21.16 -0.04 0.59
N TRP A 326 22.04 -0.98 0.28
CA TRP A 326 21.98 -1.75 -0.96
C TRP A 326 22.26 -3.21 -0.69
N ILE A 327 21.48 -4.08 -1.33
CA ILE A 327 21.86 -5.47 -1.59
C ILE A 327 22.62 -5.47 -2.91
N TYR A 328 23.89 -5.90 -2.88
CA TYR A 328 24.80 -5.89 -4.02
C TYR A 328 24.61 -7.08 -4.96
N SER A 329 24.05 -8.18 -4.45
CA SER A 329 23.85 -9.39 -5.23
C SER A 329 22.82 -10.27 -4.53
N LEU A 330 22.06 -11.01 -5.34
CA LEU A 330 21.24 -12.15 -4.90
C LEU A 330 21.63 -13.41 -5.68
N THR A 331 22.88 -13.45 -6.16
CA THR A 331 23.41 -14.56 -6.97
C THR A 331 23.74 -15.77 -6.09
N GLY A 332 23.58 -16.97 -6.65
CA GLY A 332 23.84 -18.24 -5.97
C GLY A 332 22.53 -18.91 -5.53
N GLU A 333 22.43 -20.21 -5.80
CA GLU A 333 21.26 -21.01 -5.46
C GLU A 333 20.94 -20.93 -3.96
N GLY A 334 19.72 -20.51 -3.62
CA GLY A 334 19.29 -20.32 -2.23
C GLY A 334 19.57 -18.94 -1.64
N THR A 335 20.28 -18.04 -2.34
CA THR A 335 20.42 -16.64 -1.92
C THR A 335 19.12 -15.89 -2.21
N LYS A 336 18.53 -15.26 -1.19
CA LYS A 336 17.24 -14.58 -1.29
C LYS A 336 17.07 -13.46 -0.28
N TYR A 337 16.18 -12.51 -0.60
CA TYR A 337 15.76 -11.45 0.31
C TYR A 337 14.25 -11.52 0.53
N GLN A 338 13.81 -11.54 1.78
CA GLN A 338 12.39 -11.68 2.12
C GLN A 338 11.87 -10.46 2.89
N LEU A 339 10.70 -9.95 2.51
CA LEU A 339 9.98 -8.91 3.25
C LEU A 339 8.56 -9.38 3.58
N THR A 340 8.07 -8.98 4.74
CA THR A 340 6.70 -9.22 5.20
C THR A 340 6.03 -7.90 5.55
N PHE A 341 4.74 -7.77 5.27
CA PHE A 341 3.96 -6.56 5.52
C PHE A 341 2.48 -6.90 5.71
N ASP A 342 1.80 -6.13 6.55
CA ASP A 342 0.35 -6.21 6.72
C ASP A 342 -0.33 -5.34 5.66
N TYR A 343 -1.36 -5.88 4.99
CA TYR A 343 -2.03 -5.20 3.90
C TYR A 343 -3.53 -5.52 3.87
N TYR A 344 -4.35 -4.46 3.92
CA TYR A 344 -5.81 -4.56 3.92
C TYR A 344 -6.46 -3.78 2.75
N GLY A 345 -5.63 -3.26 1.82
CA GLY A 345 -6.07 -2.55 0.62
C GLY A 345 -6.51 -3.49 -0.53
N PRO A 346 -6.71 -2.96 -1.76
CA PRO A 346 -7.10 -3.75 -2.94
C PRO A 346 -6.15 -4.92 -3.23
N THR A 347 -6.63 -6.02 -3.83
CA THR A 347 -5.82 -7.22 -4.13
C THR A 347 -4.62 -7.00 -5.08
N THR A 348 -4.46 -5.78 -5.59
CA THR A 348 -3.33 -5.29 -6.38
C THR A 348 -2.63 -4.13 -5.69
N ALA A 349 -1.30 -4.05 -5.82
CA ALA A 349 -0.50 -2.91 -5.37
C ALA A 349 0.72 -2.70 -6.29
N TYR A 350 1.48 -1.65 -6.03
CA TYR A 350 2.68 -1.29 -6.77
C TYR A 350 3.87 -1.24 -5.83
N LEU A 351 4.93 -1.96 -6.22
CA LEU A 351 6.20 -2.00 -5.53
C LEU A 351 7.24 -1.20 -6.30
N TYR A 352 7.87 -0.26 -5.63
CA TYR A 352 8.96 0.54 -6.15
C TYR A 352 10.25 0.28 -5.37
N PHE A 353 11.39 0.30 -6.04
CA PHE A 353 12.71 0.24 -5.38
C PHE A 353 13.79 0.81 -6.32
N PRO A 354 14.81 1.51 -5.80
CA PRO A 354 15.93 1.94 -6.62
C PRO A 354 16.80 0.73 -7.00
N TYR A 355 17.31 0.72 -8.22
CA TYR A 355 18.18 -0.34 -8.73
C TYR A 355 19.23 0.17 -9.71
N LYS A 356 20.36 -0.57 -9.80
CA LYS A 356 21.47 -0.29 -10.72
C LYS A 356 22.37 -1.51 -10.92
N LEU A 357 23.30 -1.48 -11.87
CA LEU A 357 24.35 -2.51 -11.97
C LEU A 357 25.52 -2.20 -11.05
N VAL A 358 26.14 -3.25 -10.51
CA VAL A 358 27.44 -3.15 -9.82
C VAL A 358 28.58 -2.94 -10.82
N LYS A 359 28.52 -3.68 -11.94
CA LYS A 359 29.54 -3.66 -12.98
C LYS A 359 28.94 -3.72 -14.38
N THR A 360 29.52 -2.98 -15.32
CA THR A 360 29.00 -2.89 -16.70
C THR A 360 29.01 -4.24 -17.43
N GLY A 361 29.98 -5.12 -17.14
CA GLY A 361 30.11 -6.44 -17.78
C GLY A 361 28.94 -7.41 -17.53
N ASP A 362 28.10 -7.13 -16.53
CA ASP A 362 26.94 -7.96 -16.16
C ASP A 362 25.65 -7.57 -16.90
N SER A 363 25.71 -6.54 -17.74
CA SER A 363 24.51 -5.95 -18.34
C SER A 363 23.69 -6.90 -19.23
N SER A 364 24.30 -7.96 -19.78
CA SER A 364 23.62 -8.97 -20.60
C SER A 364 23.07 -10.16 -19.80
N SER A 365 23.49 -10.32 -18.54
CA SER A 365 23.11 -11.42 -17.65
C SER A 365 22.18 -11.00 -16.52
N VAL A 366 21.75 -9.74 -16.51
CA VAL A 366 20.91 -9.20 -15.43
C VAL A 366 19.51 -9.81 -15.43
N ALA A 367 19.07 -10.27 -14.27
CA ALA A 367 17.69 -10.70 -14.03
C ALA A 367 17.35 -10.57 -12.55
N LEU A 368 16.06 -10.41 -12.26
CA LEU A 368 15.51 -10.42 -10.92
C LEU A 368 14.14 -11.09 -10.98
N GLN A 369 13.82 -11.92 -10.01
CA GLN A 369 12.51 -12.54 -9.88
C GLN A 369 12.00 -12.42 -8.45
N TYR A 370 10.69 -12.56 -8.28
CA TYR A 370 10.05 -12.57 -6.97
C TYR A 370 8.96 -13.62 -6.86
N LYS A 371 8.68 -14.07 -5.63
CA LYS A 371 7.47 -14.80 -5.27
C LYS A 371 6.63 -13.96 -4.33
N LEU A 372 5.33 -13.93 -4.56
CA LEU A 372 4.37 -13.36 -3.62
C LEU A 372 3.65 -14.50 -2.90
N ASN A 373 3.63 -14.47 -1.57
CA ASN A 373 2.90 -15.41 -0.72
C ASN A 373 3.20 -16.90 -1.02
N GLY A 374 4.45 -17.21 -1.37
CA GLY A 374 4.88 -18.57 -1.71
C GLY A 374 4.39 -19.09 -3.08
N GLY A 375 3.78 -18.24 -3.90
CA GLY A 375 3.38 -18.57 -5.26
C GLY A 375 4.54 -18.74 -6.24
N ASP A 376 4.21 -18.77 -7.53
CA ASP A 376 5.17 -18.96 -8.62
C ASP A 376 6.14 -17.79 -8.79
N ASN A 377 7.32 -18.08 -9.31
CA ASN A 377 8.31 -17.07 -9.67
C ASN A 377 7.75 -16.13 -10.76
N GLN A 378 7.75 -14.84 -10.47
CA GLN A 378 7.43 -13.77 -11.40
C GLN A 378 8.72 -13.00 -11.76
N GLN A 379 8.91 -12.68 -13.03
CA GLN A 379 10.08 -11.94 -13.47
C GLN A 379 9.86 -10.43 -13.30
N VAL A 380 10.89 -9.73 -12.80
CA VAL A 380 10.96 -8.27 -12.94
C VAL A 380 11.50 -7.97 -14.33
N GLU A 381 10.65 -7.43 -15.19
CA GLU A 381 10.99 -7.17 -16.58
C GLU A 381 11.86 -5.91 -16.73
N PHE A 382 12.99 -6.06 -17.42
CA PHE A 382 13.87 -4.98 -17.82
C PHE A 382 13.92 -4.86 -19.34
N LYS A 383 14.04 -3.64 -19.86
CA LYS A 383 14.18 -3.37 -21.30
C LYS A 383 15.41 -4.09 -21.86
N ALA A 384 15.22 -4.77 -22.98
CA ALA A 384 16.31 -5.34 -23.77
C ALA A 384 17.17 -4.24 -24.39
N GLU A 385 18.38 -4.60 -24.81
CA GLU A 385 19.26 -3.73 -25.56
C GLU A 385 18.61 -3.40 -26.90
N THR A 386 18.40 -2.11 -27.19
CA THR A 386 17.98 -1.70 -28.53
C THR A 386 19.24 -1.61 -29.38
N THR A 387 19.41 -2.57 -30.29
CA THR A 387 20.23 -2.32 -31.48
C THR A 387 19.56 -1.20 -32.28
N PRO A 388 20.31 -0.19 -32.77
CA PRO A 388 19.74 0.84 -33.63
C PRO A 388 19.41 0.19 -34.97
N ASP A 389 18.19 -0.30 -35.13
CA ASP A 389 17.76 -0.84 -36.41
C ASP A 389 17.28 0.28 -37.32
N SER A 390 17.90 0.31 -38.50
CA SER A 390 17.44 1.01 -39.68
C SER A 390 15.93 0.83 -39.86
N ALA A 391 15.27 1.94 -40.15
CA ALA A 391 13.87 1.98 -40.50
C ALA A 391 13.55 0.99 -41.62
N THR A 392 12.66 0.02 -41.35
CA THR A 392 11.57 -0.37 -42.25
C THR A 392 10.61 -1.26 -41.48
N GLY A 393 9.38 -0.78 -41.29
CA GLY A 393 8.36 -1.49 -40.53
C GLY A 393 7.78 -2.66 -41.31
N THR A 394 7.34 -3.70 -40.59
CA THR A 394 6.09 -4.43 -40.84
C THR A 394 5.65 -5.11 -39.53
N LYS A 395 4.34 -5.17 -39.30
CA LYS A 395 3.66 -5.61 -38.07
C LYS A 395 3.93 -7.08 -37.65
N SER A 396 4.11 -7.24 -36.34
CA SER A 396 3.77 -8.33 -35.39
C SER A 396 3.35 -9.73 -35.89
N THR A 397 3.97 -10.79 -35.31
CA THR A 397 3.28 -11.91 -34.58
C THR A 397 4.27 -12.85 -33.82
N THR A 398 3.99 -13.10 -32.53
CA THR A 398 4.21 -14.29 -31.65
C THR A 398 5.28 -15.40 -31.94
N ALA A 399 6.21 -15.59 -30.95
CA ALA A 399 6.86 -16.78 -30.31
C ALA A 399 7.29 -18.07 -31.13
N PRO A 400 8.16 -18.98 -30.60
CA PRO A 400 9.43 -18.89 -29.85
C PRO A 400 10.59 -19.82 -30.33
N ASN A 401 11.81 -19.58 -29.82
CA ASN A 401 12.94 -20.51 -29.53
C ASN A 401 13.91 -21.05 -30.62
N SER A 402 15.17 -21.26 -30.17
CA SER A 402 16.32 -22.03 -30.70
C SER A 402 17.35 -21.37 -31.65
N GLY A 403 18.64 -21.46 -31.28
CA GLY A 403 19.73 -21.66 -32.25
C GLY A 403 21.03 -20.84 -32.06
N SER A 404 22.07 -21.51 -31.57
CA SER A 404 23.50 -21.13 -31.54
C SER A 404 24.10 -20.67 -32.88
N THR A 405 25.02 -19.69 -32.88
CA THR A 405 26.45 -19.82 -33.30
C THR A 405 27.17 -18.45 -33.42
N SER A 406 28.50 -18.54 -33.49
CA SER A 406 29.58 -17.63 -33.10
C SER A 406 30.15 -16.66 -34.16
N SER A 407 31.07 -15.80 -33.66
CA SER A 407 32.10 -14.98 -34.35
C SER A 407 31.60 -13.64 -34.88
N GLY A 408 32.29 -12.50 -34.76
CA GLY A 408 33.64 -12.14 -34.37
C GLY A 408 33.98 -10.82 -35.09
N GLY A 409 34.56 -9.82 -34.42
CA GLY A 409 35.05 -8.59 -35.09
C GLY A 409 34.76 -7.28 -34.36
N SER A 410 35.84 -6.59 -33.98
CA SER A 410 35.90 -5.36 -33.19
C SER A 410 35.94 -4.10 -34.07
N GLN A 411 35.36 -2.99 -33.59
CA GLN A 411 35.95 -1.63 -33.44
C GLN A 411 34.95 -0.49 -33.68
N GLY A 412 34.96 0.51 -32.78
CA GLY A 412 34.88 1.93 -33.18
C GLY A 412 33.62 2.74 -32.84
N ALA A 413 33.51 3.14 -31.57
CA ALA A 413 32.96 4.40 -31.03
C ALA A 413 32.07 5.33 -31.91
N SER A 414 30.85 5.60 -31.44
CA SER A 414 30.33 6.96 -31.15
C SER A 414 28.96 6.86 -30.48
N SER A 415 28.88 7.04 -29.16
CA SER A 415 27.64 6.99 -28.39
C SER A 415 27.07 8.39 -28.17
N SER A 416 26.12 8.79 -29.01
CA SER A 416 25.19 9.88 -28.67
C SER A 416 24.02 9.28 -27.90
N ALA A 417 24.11 9.28 -26.56
CA ALA A 417 23.03 8.81 -25.70
C ALA A 417 21.84 9.77 -25.77
N ARG A 418 20.73 9.25 -26.32
CA ARG A 418 19.43 9.92 -26.45
C ARG A 418 18.81 10.06 -25.06
N LEU A 419 18.79 11.28 -24.52
CA LEU A 419 18.02 11.65 -23.34
C LEU A 419 16.53 11.54 -23.64
N VAL A 420 15.88 10.49 -23.13
CA VAL A 420 14.41 10.38 -23.20
C VAL A 420 13.83 11.28 -22.10
N ALA A 421 13.39 12.48 -22.49
CA ALA A 421 12.31 13.16 -21.78
C ALA A 421 11.04 12.34 -22.01
N ALA A 422 10.25 12.18 -20.97
CA ALA A 422 8.91 11.61 -21.06
C ALA A 422 8.07 12.43 -22.04
N GLU A 423 7.70 11.83 -23.16
CA GLU A 423 6.52 12.17 -23.95
C GLU A 423 6.10 10.86 -24.64
N ASP A 424 4.87 10.45 -24.34
CA ASP A 424 4.21 9.17 -24.67
C ASP A 424 4.83 7.87 -24.11
N MET A 425 4.24 7.33 -23.04
CA MET A 425 4.21 5.88 -22.83
C MET A 425 2.82 5.40 -22.35
N GLN A 426 1.88 5.31 -23.29
CA GLN A 426 1.25 4.00 -23.53
C GLN A 426 2.16 3.22 -24.49
N ALA A 427 3.07 2.41 -23.94
CA ALA A 427 3.74 1.29 -24.61
C ALA A 427 4.50 0.47 -23.55
N ASN A 428 3.97 -0.70 -23.18
CA ASN A 428 4.51 -1.73 -22.26
C ASN A 428 5.48 -1.28 -21.15
N GLU A 429 4.97 -1.25 -19.91
CA GLU A 429 5.60 -0.81 -18.64
C GLU A 429 6.86 -1.59 -18.21
N MET A 430 7.85 -1.85 -19.07
CA MET A 430 9.10 -2.50 -18.68
C MET A 430 10.08 -1.50 -18.02
N ASN A 431 10.78 -1.96 -16.99
CA ASN A 431 11.78 -1.18 -16.29
C ASN A 431 12.99 -0.87 -17.20
N PRO A 432 13.63 0.31 -17.13
CA PRO A 432 14.87 0.57 -17.86
C PRO A 432 15.94 -0.52 -17.65
N LYS A 433 16.77 -0.77 -18.67
CA LYS A 433 17.94 -1.64 -18.49
C LYS A 433 18.83 -1.03 -17.41
N PRO A 434 19.24 -1.77 -16.36
CA PRO A 434 20.10 -1.21 -15.34
C PRO A 434 21.47 -0.86 -15.92
N THR A 435 22.04 0.25 -15.46
CA THR A 435 23.40 0.69 -15.82
C THR A 435 24.22 0.85 -14.56
N GLU A 436 25.54 0.89 -14.73
CA GLU A 436 26.48 1.16 -13.63
C GLU A 436 26.55 2.66 -13.29
N ARG A 437 26.12 3.55 -14.18
CA ARG A 437 26.30 5.00 -14.01
C ARG A 437 25.12 5.70 -13.34
N ASP A 438 23.95 5.07 -13.36
CA ASP A 438 22.69 5.66 -12.96
C ASP A 438 21.98 4.82 -11.91
N ILE A 439 21.06 5.44 -11.18
CA ILE A 439 20.08 4.78 -10.32
C ILE A 439 18.74 4.91 -11.04
N ASN A 440 18.15 3.78 -11.40
CA ASN A 440 16.79 3.72 -11.89
C ASN A 440 15.85 3.39 -10.72
N VAL A 441 14.54 3.63 -10.88
CA VAL A 441 13.51 3.17 -9.92
C VAL A 441 12.61 2.18 -10.62
N ALA A 442 12.54 0.96 -10.08
CA ALA A 442 11.68 -0.08 -10.61
C ALA A 442 10.23 0.21 -10.23
N LYS A 443 9.30 -0.26 -11.06
CA LYS A 443 7.88 -0.38 -10.73
C LYS A 443 7.47 -1.81 -11.05
N VAL A 444 6.90 -2.50 -10.06
CA VAL A 444 6.37 -3.86 -10.19
C VAL A 444 4.92 -3.85 -9.75
N THR A 445 4.02 -4.33 -10.59
CA THR A 445 2.61 -4.52 -10.23
C THR A 445 2.46 -5.86 -9.52
N LEU A 446 2.06 -5.82 -8.26
CA LEU A 446 1.73 -6.99 -7.46
C LEU A 446 0.25 -7.31 -7.63
N SER A 447 -0.08 -8.58 -7.80
CA SER A 447 -1.44 -9.09 -7.88
C SER A 447 -1.60 -10.30 -6.95
N ASN A 448 -2.83 -10.59 -6.52
CA ASN A 448 -3.14 -11.67 -5.56
C ASN A 448 -2.59 -11.40 -4.16
N LEU A 449 -2.62 -10.14 -3.72
CA LEU A 449 -2.41 -9.80 -2.31
C LEU A 449 -3.55 -10.37 -1.46
N VAL A 450 -3.19 -10.99 -0.35
CA VAL A 450 -4.15 -11.55 0.61
C VAL A 450 -4.50 -10.53 1.68
N PHE A 451 -5.68 -10.65 2.26
CA PHE A 451 -6.10 -9.83 3.39
C PHE A 451 -5.26 -10.16 4.64
N GLY A 452 -4.52 -9.19 5.18
CA GLY A 452 -3.60 -9.38 6.30
C GLY A 452 -2.15 -9.48 5.85
N GLN A 453 -1.40 -10.41 6.42
CA GLN A 453 0.05 -10.48 6.19
C GLN A 453 0.38 -11.04 4.81
N ASN A 454 1.26 -10.36 4.09
CA ASN A 454 1.82 -10.76 2.80
C ASN A 454 3.34 -10.90 2.90
N THR A 455 3.92 -11.74 2.04
CA THR A 455 5.38 -11.96 1.96
C THR A 455 5.85 -11.85 0.52
N ILE A 456 6.92 -11.09 0.28
CA ILE A 456 7.63 -11.04 -1.00
C ILE A 456 9.03 -11.62 -0.81
N GLU A 457 9.39 -12.58 -1.65
CA GLU A 457 10.73 -13.19 -1.67
C GLU A 457 11.41 -12.88 -3.01
N PHE A 458 12.52 -12.15 -2.98
CA PHE A 458 13.36 -11.85 -4.14
C PHE A 458 14.49 -12.87 -4.29
N SER A 459 14.75 -13.25 -5.53
CA SER A 459 15.87 -14.13 -5.90
C SER A 459 16.32 -13.84 -7.34
N VAL A 460 17.30 -14.61 -7.82
CA VAL A 460 17.83 -14.50 -9.18
C VAL A 460 17.69 -15.86 -9.87
N PRO A 461 17.26 -15.91 -11.13
CA PRO A 461 17.30 -17.14 -11.92
C PRO A 461 18.71 -17.71 -12.04
N ASP A 462 18.83 -19.02 -12.27
CA ASP A 462 20.13 -19.68 -12.43
C ASP A 462 20.97 -19.03 -13.54
N SER A 463 22.29 -18.94 -13.29
CA SER A 463 23.26 -18.33 -14.22
C SER A 463 23.00 -16.85 -14.58
N LYS A 464 22.14 -16.15 -13.84
CA LYS A 464 21.92 -14.71 -13.95
C LYS A 464 22.53 -13.96 -12.77
N VAL A 465 22.53 -12.64 -12.86
CA VAL A 465 23.01 -11.73 -11.81
C VAL A 465 21.91 -10.73 -11.46
N ALA A 466 21.74 -10.45 -10.17
CA ALA A 466 20.84 -9.38 -9.74
C ALA A 466 21.43 -8.01 -10.07
N PRO A 467 20.61 -6.99 -10.40
CA PRO A 467 21.01 -5.62 -10.14
C PRO A 467 21.17 -5.41 -8.63
N MET A 468 21.93 -4.38 -8.24
CA MET A 468 21.83 -3.84 -6.90
C MET A 468 20.40 -3.34 -6.67
N ILE A 469 19.82 -3.66 -5.51
CA ILE A 469 18.48 -3.18 -5.12
C ILE A 469 18.54 -2.47 -3.77
N GLY A 470 17.82 -1.36 -3.64
CA GLY A 470 17.72 -0.57 -2.40
C GLY A 470 16.38 -0.76 -1.70
N ASN A 471 16.05 0.18 -0.82
CA ASN A 471 14.81 0.19 -0.02
C ASN A 471 13.56 0.04 -0.89
N MET A 472 12.55 -0.60 -0.33
CA MET A 472 11.33 -0.99 -1.03
C MET A 472 10.16 -0.11 -0.59
N TYR A 473 9.28 0.22 -1.52
CA TYR A 473 8.20 1.19 -1.34
C TYR A 473 6.91 0.61 -1.91
N LEU A 474 5.92 0.35 -1.05
CA LEU A 474 4.65 -0.25 -1.45
C LEU A 474 3.54 0.79 -1.40
N THR A 475 2.74 0.88 -2.47
CA THR A 475 1.55 1.75 -2.54
C THR A 475 0.42 1.02 -3.26
N SER A 476 -0.83 1.23 -2.87
CA SER A 476 -1.99 0.68 -3.58
C SER A 476 -2.45 1.57 -4.74
N SER A 477 -1.88 2.78 -4.88
CA SER A 477 -2.26 3.76 -5.88
C SER A 477 -1.12 4.08 -6.84
N ASN A 478 -1.40 3.98 -8.15
CA ASN A 478 -0.47 4.38 -9.22
C ASN A 478 -0.59 5.87 -9.57
N SER A 479 -1.02 6.71 -8.64
CA SER A 479 -1.10 8.15 -8.87
C SER A 479 0.30 8.76 -9.00
N GLU A 480 0.44 9.77 -9.86
CA GLU A 480 1.69 10.51 -10.01
C GLU A 480 2.11 11.19 -8.69
N ASN A 481 1.14 11.56 -7.85
CA ASN A 481 1.38 12.10 -6.50
C ASN A 481 2.14 11.09 -5.62
N ASN A 482 1.69 9.84 -5.53
CA ASN A 482 2.40 8.83 -4.72
C ASN A 482 3.75 8.49 -5.32
N LYS A 483 3.84 8.38 -6.66
CA LYS A 483 5.12 8.19 -7.36
C LYS A 483 6.13 9.29 -7.01
N ASN A 484 5.70 10.56 -7.01
CA ASN A 484 6.56 11.68 -6.63
C ASN A 484 6.98 11.61 -5.16
N LYS A 485 6.06 11.30 -4.23
CA LYS A 485 6.42 11.12 -2.82
C LYS A 485 7.44 9.98 -2.62
N ILE A 486 7.30 8.89 -3.38
CA ILE A 486 8.25 7.76 -3.35
C ILE A 486 9.61 8.21 -3.88
N TYR A 487 9.66 8.90 -5.02
CA TYR A 487 10.91 9.41 -5.59
C TYR A 487 11.57 10.42 -4.65
N ASP A 488 10.77 11.25 -3.99
CA ASP A 488 11.25 12.21 -3.02
C ASP A 488 11.91 11.50 -1.83
N ASP A 489 11.29 10.45 -1.27
CA ASP A 489 11.92 9.69 -0.20
C ASP A 489 13.18 8.93 -0.66
N ILE A 490 13.14 8.26 -1.82
CA ILE A 490 14.30 7.56 -2.40
C ILE A 490 15.49 8.51 -2.54
N PHE A 491 15.28 9.70 -3.09
CA PHE A 491 16.38 10.62 -3.38
C PHE A 491 16.57 11.69 -2.30
N GLY A 492 15.88 11.57 -1.16
CA GLY A 492 15.96 12.50 -0.04
C GLY A 492 15.54 13.92 -0.40
N ASN A 493 14.64 14.09 -1.35
CA ASN A 493 14.11 15.38 -1.76
C ASN A 493 13.00 15.80 -0.79
N SER A 494 12.95 17.09 -0.47
CA SER A 494 11.81 17.70 0.20
C SER A 494 11.34 18.92 -0.58
N TYR A 495 10.06 18.92 -0.89
CA TYR A 495 9.40 19.99 -1.63
C TYR A 495 8.84 21.04 -0.68
N VAL A 496 9.11 22.33 -0.95
CA VAL A 496 8.56 23.46 -0.22
C VAL A 496 8.06 24.50 -1.23
N THR A 497 6.82 24.96 -1.07
CA THR A 497 6.34 26.17 -1.72
C THR A 497 6.78 27.38 -0.89
N LYS A 498 7.60 28.26 -1.46
CA LYS A 498 8.03 29.52 -0.82
C LYS A 498 6.99 30.61 -1.02
N GLU A 499 7.10 31.67 -0.20
CA GLU A 499 6.39 32.93 -0.41
C GLU A 499 6.62 33.42 -1.86
N ASN A 500 5.58 33.93 -2.52
CA ASN A 500 5.52 34.26 -3.96
C ASN A 500 5.32 33.09 -4.95
N ASN A 501 4.80 31.93 -4.50
CA ASN A 501 4.56 30.74 -5.33
C ASN A 501 5.83 30.18 -6.01
N SER A 502 7.03 30.49 -5.48
CA SER A 502 8.28 29.88 -5.95
C SER A 502 8.44 28.50 -5.34
N SER A 503 8.53 27.48 -6.17
CA SER A 503 8.76 26.09 -5.79
C SER A 503 10.25 25.84 -5.47
N ALA A 504 10.56 25.17 -4.36
CA ALA A 504 11.93 24.77 -4.03
C ALA A 504 12.02 23.29 -3.63
N ILE A 505 13.12 22.65 -4.02
CA ILE A 505 13.42 21.25 -3.73
C ILE A 505 14.74 21.19 -2.98
N THR A 506 14.76 20.63 -1.78
CA THR A 506 16.00 20.42 -1.03
C THR A 506 16.38 18.96 -1.06
N VAL A 507 17.63 18.66 -1.47
CA VAL A 507 18.18 17.31 -1.46
C VAL A 507 18.97 17.10 -0.18
N ASN A 508 18.52 16.13 0.62
CA ASN A 508 19.20 15.66 1.82
C ASN A 508 20.32 14.68 1.45
N LEU A 509 21.57 15.14 1.47
CA LEU A 509 22.72 14.33 1.04
C LEU A 509 23.02 13.15 1.99
N LEU A 510 22.53 13.20 3.23
CA LEU A 510 22.69 12.12 4.21
C LEU A 510 21.62 11.02 4.03
N LYS A 511 20.39 11.38 3.65
CA LYS A 511 19.25 10.45 3.58
C LYS A 511 18.86 10.01 2.16
N GLY A 512 19.27 10.74 1.13
CA GLY A 512 18.96 10.39 -0.27
C GLY A 512 19.96 9.41 -0.89
N TYR A 513 19.47 8.52 -1.74
CA TYR A 513 20.31 7.66 -2.58
C TYR A 513 21.13 8.51 -3.57
N SER A 514 22.43 8.22 -3.65
CA SER A 514 23.39 8.96 -4.48
C SER A 514 24.58 8.09 -4.83
N LEU A 515 25.37 8.50 -5.83
CA LEU A 515 26.53 7.75 -6.31
C LEU A 515 27.81 8.55 -6.15
N ALA A 516 28.84 7.95 -5.54
CA ALA A 516 30.19 8.48 -5.58
C ALA A 516 30.98 7.86 -6.74
N ALA A 517 31.91 8.59 -7.34
CA ALA A 517 32.82 8.01 -8.34
C ALA A 517 34.03 7.28 -7.71
N ASP A 518 34.33 7.55 -6.43
CA ASP A 518 35.51 7.08 -5.71
C ASP A 518 35.17 6.67 -4.28
N SER A 519 35.84 5.63 -3.77
CA SER A 519 35.69 5.12 -2.40
C SER A 519 36.12 6.09 -1.29
N SER A 520 36.85 7.15 -1.60
CA SER A 520 37.33 8.14 -0.63
C SER A 520 36.28 9.20 -0.29
N THR A 521 35.32 9.45 -1.19
CA THR A 521 34.23 10.42 -0.95
C THR A 521 33.39 9.93 0.22
N TYR A 522 33.08 10.83 1.16
CA TYR A 522 32.48 10.43 2.43
C TYR A 522 31.62 11.51 3.07
N VAL A 523 30.69 11.06 3.92
CA VAL A 523 29.89 11.91 4.79
C VAL A 523 30.61 12.06 6.12
N ARG A 524 30.82 13.30 6.54
CA ARG A 524 31.44 13.65 7.83
C ARG A 524 30.46 14.41 8.71
N GLN A 525 30.43 14.06 9.99
CA GLN A 525 29.80 14.87 11.03
C GLN A 525 30.74 15.98 11.47
N PHE A 526 30.19 17.19 11.59
CA PHE A 526 30.84 18.36 12.17
C PHE A 526 29.99 18.85 13.33
N THR A 527 30.63 19.15 14.46
CA THR A 527 29.99 19.71 15.65
C THR A 527 30.64 21.06 15.97
N ASN A 528 29.93 21.89 16.75
CA ASN A 528 30.45 23.19 17.21
C ASN A 528 30.80 24.15 16.07
N LEU A 529 30.06 24.11 14.96
CA LEU A 529 30.26 25.04 13.85
C LEU A 529 29.71 26.42 14.22
N THR A 530 30.44 27.48 13.87
CA THR A 530 29.93 28.86 13.90
C THR A 530 29.35 29.21 12.54
N ASN A 531 28.24 29.95 12.50
CA ASN A 531 27.69 30.44 11.25
C ASN A 531 28.30 31.81 10.93
N SER A 532 28.62 32.08 9.67
CA SER A 532 29.15 33.38 9.24
C SER A 532 28.23 34.57 9.57
N THR A 533 26.93 34.34 9.80
CA THR A 533 25.92 35.35 10.15
C THR A 533 25.46 35.30 11.62
N GLN A 534 25.83 34.27 12.38
CA GLN A 534 25.47 34.06 13.79
C GLN A 534 26.70 33.47 14.52
N PRO A 535 27.47 34.28 15.26
CA PRO A 535 28.77 33.87 15.81
C PRO A 535 28.67 32.91 17.02
N GLU A 536 27.46 32.65 17.54
CA GLU A 536 27.26 31.65 18.59
C GLU A 536 27.50 30.23 18.05
N LYS A 537 28.11 29.38 18.88
CA LYS A 537 28.40 27.99 18.50
C LYS A 537 27.09 27.24 18.31
N ASN A 538 26.89 26.67 17.13
CA ASN A 538 25.80 25.74 16.90
C ASN A 538 26.21 24.34 17.41
N ASN A 539 25.51 23.87 18.45
CA ASN A 539 25.73 22.53 19.02
C ASN A 539 25.03 21.42 18.21
N THR A 540 24.19 21.76 17.23
CA THR A 540 23.55 20.78 16.35
C THR A 540 24.57 20.22 15.34
N PRO A 541 24.75 18.89 15.27
CA PRO A 541 25.63 18.28 14.28
C PRO A 541 25.23 18.62 12.85
N THR A 542 26.19 19.01 12.03
CA THR A 542 26.04 19.24 10.60
C THR A 542 26.75 18.13 9.83
N TYR A 543 26.07 17.55 8.83
CA TYR A 543 26.62 16.47 8.01
C TYR A 543 26.99 17.01 6.64
N LEU A 544 28.26 16.90 6.26
CA LEU A 544 28.75 17.40 4.99
C LEU A 544 29.44 16.29 4.20
N VAL A 545 29.28 16.29 2.88
CA VAL A 545 30.00 15.41 1.97
C VAL A 545 31.33 16.04 1.61
N GLY A 546 32.42 15.31 1.83
CA GLY A 546 33.79 15.73 1.52
C GLY A 546 34.48 14.82 0.51
N PHE A 547 35.70 15.21 0.11
CA PHE A 547 36.48 14.47 -0.89
C PHE A 547 35.74 14.31 -2.23
N ILE A 548 34.97 15.32 -2.64
CA ILE A 548 34.58 15.49 -4.03
C ILE A 548 35.74 16.22 -4.71
N GLY A 549 36.31 15.63 -5.75
CA GLY A 549 37.57 16.08 -6.30
C GLY A 549 38.83 15.50 -5.63
N GLY A 550 39.99 16.09 -5.94
CA GLY A 550 41.25 15.89 -5.22
C GLY A 550 42.20 14.81 -5.77
N ARG A 551 43.47 14.89 -5.36
CA ARG A 551 44.60 14.25 -6.08
C ARG A 551 45.02 12.87 -5.58
N GLY A 552 44.42 12.37 -4.50
CA GLY A 552 44.82 11.11 -3.87
C GLY A 552 43.71 10.51 -3.01
N PRO A 553 43.95 9.34 -2.40
CA PRO A 553 42.97 8.67 -1.57
C PRO A 553 42.76 9.42 -0.26
N ARG A 554 41.58 9.23 0.35
CA ARG A 554 41.42 9.53 1.77
C ARG A 554 42.31 8.60 2.60
N LYS A 555 43.03 9.16 3.57
CA LYS A 555 43.80 8.38 4.54
C LYS A 555 42.84 7.86 5.62
N VAL A 556 42.88 6.54 5.82
CA VAL A 556 42.13 5.78 6.82
C VAL A 556 43.11 4.79 7.42
N ASN A 557 43.20 4.72 8.74
CA ASN A 557 44.17 3.89 9.46
C ASN A 557 43.55 2.51 9.74
N ASP A 558 43.56 1.60 8.76
CA ASP A 558 43.09 0.21 8.93
C ASP A 558 43.62 -0.74 7.83
N ALA A 559 43.77 -2.02 8.14
CA ALA A 559 44.29 -3.08 7.29
C ALA A 559 43.31 -3.60 6.21
N HIS A 560 41.99 -3.37 6.37
CA HIS A 560 40.94 -3.86 5.45
C HIS A 560 40.46 -2.82 4.42
N LYS A 561 41.37 -1.96 3.94
CA LYS A 561 41.04 -0.86 3.02
C LYS A 561 40.92 -1.34 1.57
N ILE A 562 39.78 -1.08 0.94
CA ILE A 562 39.59 -1.27 -0.51
C ILE A 562 39.66 0.10 -1.20
N THR A 563 40.55 0.27 -2.18
CA THR A 563 40.78 1.55 -2.87
C THR A 563 39.98 1.73 -4.14
N THR A 564 39.23 0.72 -4.56
CA THR A 564 38.29 0.80 -5.69
C THR A 564 36.89 1.14 -5.19
N PRO A 565 36.00 1.73 -6.02
CA PRO A 565 36.34 2.40 -7.27
C PRO A 565 37.27 3.59 -7.02
N TRP A 566 38.08 3.91 -8.04
CA TRP A 566 39.14 4.92 -7.97
C TRP A 566 38.91 6.02 -9.00
N ALA A 567 38.78 7.26 -8.53
CA ALA A 567 38.75 8.45 -9.37
C ALA A 567 39.47 9.60 -8.65
N ILE A 568 40.04 10.53 -9.42
CA ILE A 568 40.78 11.70 -8.91
C ILE A 568 40.39 12.96 -9.67
N LYS A 569 40.71 14.12 -9.10
CA LYS A 569 40.43 15.45 -9.64
C LYS A 569 38.93 15.58 -9.99
N ASP A 570 38.60 16.32 -11.04
CA ASP A 570 37.24 16.53 -11.54
C ASP A 570 36.47 15.24 -11.86
N ASN A 571 37.14 14.10 -12.10
CA ASN A 571 36.48 12.80 -12.26
C ASN A 571 35.98 12.20 -10.94
N ARG A 572 36.43 12.69 -9.77
CA ARG A 572 35.90 12.29 -8.47
C ARG A 572 34.61 13.05 -8.18
N THR A 573 33.51 12.59 -8.76
CA THR A 573 32.20 13.24 -8.69
C THR A 573 31.27 12.63 -7.63
N LEU A 574 30.27 13.41 -7.23
CA LEU A 574 29.07 12.94 -6.53
C LEU A 574 27.86 13.13 -7.46
N THR A 575 27.07 12.09 -7.68
CA THR A 575 25.81 12.17 -8.42
C THR A 575 24.63 12.12 -7.46
N ILE A 576 23.72 13.09 -7.58
CA ILE A 576 22.45 13.15 -6.84
C ILE A 576 21.28 13.21 -7.83
N TYR A 577 20.06 13.11 -7.33
CA TYR A 577 18.85 13.19 -8.14
C TYR A 577 17.87 14.20 -7.53
N VAL A 578 17.29 15.04 -8.39
CA VAL A 578 16.36 16.11 -8.04
C VAL A 578 15.02 15.86 -8.74
N ASN A 579 13.98 15.60 -7.97
CA ASN A 579 12.62 15.48 -8.47
C ASN A 579 11.98 16.86 -8.58
N ALA A 580 12.09 17.49 -9.76
CA ALA A 580 11.57 18.82 -9.98
C ALA A 580 10.06 18.76 -10.28
N PRO A 581 9.22 19.58 -9.61
CA PRO A 581 7.77 19.56 -9.82
C PRO A 581 7.37 20.02 -11.23
N THR A 582 8.17 20.89 -11.83
CA THR A 582 7.93 21.49 -13.14
C THR A 582 9.26 21.63 -13.89
N GLN A 583 9.17 21.76 -15.21
CA GLN A 583 10.33 22.12 -16.02
C GLN A 583 10.66 23.60 -15.83
N GLY A 584 11.95 23.95 -15.71
CA GLY A 584 12.35 25.35 -15.59
C GLY A 584 13.83 25.56 -15.27
N GLU A 585 14.18 26.82 -15.04
CA GLU A 585 15.51 27.25 -14.58
C GLU A 585 15.52 27.35 -13.06
N TYR A 586 16.46 26.68 -12.40
CA TYR A 586 16.55 26.62 -10.94
C TYR A 586 17.83 27.26 -10.42
N TYR A 587 17.70 28.20 -9.48
CA TYR A 587 18.81 28.66 -8.65
C TYR A 587 19.22 27.59 -7.66
N ILE A 588 20.48 27.61 -7.23
CA ILE A 588 21.07 26.61 -6.34
C ILE A 588 21.63 27.32 -5.11
N SER A 589 21.28 26.83 -3.93
CA SER A 589 21.85 27.29 -2.68
C SER A 589 22.22 26.12 -1.77
N GLY A 590 23.08 26.38 -0.78
CA GLY A 590 23.53 25.36 0.15
C GLY A 590 24.56 25.88 1.15
N SER A 591 24.95 24.99 2.05
CA SER A 591 26.04 25.23 3.00
C SER A 591 27.33 24.56 2.56
N TYR A 592 28.46 25.15 2.93
CA TYR A 592 29.77 24.62 2.60
C TYR A 592 30.80 24.88 3.71
N LEU A 593 31.88 24.09 3.71
CA LEU A 593 33.01 24.28 4.61
C LEU A 593 34.33 24.09 3.85
N THR A 594 35.22 25.08 3.92
CA THR A 594 36.56 25.03 3.31
C THR A 594 37.50 26.07 3.91
N GLU A 595 38.78 25.70 4.05
CA GLU A 595 39.84 26.60 4.51
C GLU A 595 40.32 27.55 3.41
N LYS A 596 40.35 27.07 2.16
CA LYS A 596 40.82 27.80 0.98
C LYS A 596 39.68 28.05 0.02
N ASP A 597 39.87 28.98 -0.91
CA ASP A 597 38.95 29.15 -2.04
C ASP A 597 38.88 27.86 -2.85
N ARG A 598 37.64 27.44 -3.15
CA ARG A 598 37.33 26.22 -3.91
C ARG A 598 36.26 26.54 -4.94
N GLU A 599 36.16 25.68 -5.95
CA GLU A 599 35.07 25.74 -6.92
C GLU A 599 34.19 24.49 -6.82
N LEU A 600 32.89 24.71 -6.89
CA LEU A 600 31.86 23.69 -6.95
C LEU A 600 31.16 23.78 -8.31
N LYS A 601 31.21 22.70 -9.09
CA LYS A 601 30.51 22.60 -10.37
C LYS A 601 29.34 21.63 -10.23
N LEU A 602 28.15 22.07 -10.64
CA LEU A 602 26.95 21.25 -10.76
C LEU A 602 26.53 21.21 -12.22
N SER A 603 26.19 20.03 -12.75
CA SER A 603 25.69 19.87 -14.11
C SER A 603 24.65 18.76 -14.20
N THR A 604 23.79 18.80 -15.22
CA THR A 604 22.82 17.72 -15.49
C THR A 604 23.43 16.54 -16.25
N ASP A 605 24.60 16.73 -16.86
CA ASP A 605 25.38 15.70 -17.56
C ASP A 605 26.89 16.04 -17.55
N SER A 606 27.73 15.13 -18.04
CA SER A 606 29.17 15.37 -18.23
C SER A 606 29.49 16.38 -19.35
N ASP A 607 28.55 16.59 -20.28
CA ASP A 607 28.69 17.55 -21.38
C ASP A 607 28.10 18.94 -21.02
N SER A 608 28.85 19.98 -21.36
CA SER A 608 29.00 21.24 -20.59
C SER A 608 27.90 22.30 -20.70
N ASN A 609 26.78 22.06 -21.38
CA ASN A 609 25.89 23.16 -21.79
C ASN A 609 24.86 23.57 -20.73
N ASN A 610 24.64 22.74 -19.72
CA ASN A 610 23.76 23.04 -18.58
C ASN A 610 24.52 22.77 -17.28
N SER A 611 25.35 23.75 -16.90
CA SER A 611 26.18 23.67 -15.70
C SER A 611 26.32 25.02 -15.02
N VAL A 612 26.44 24.98 -13.69
CA VAL A 612 26.69 26.12 -12.82
C VAL A 612 27.99 25.86 -12.08
N THR A 613 28.92 26.82 -12.12
CA THR A 613 30.18 26.75 -11.36
C THR A 613 30.25 27.92 -10.39
N ILE A 614 30.49 27.61 -9.13
CA ILE A 614 30.39 28.51 -7.99
C ILE A 614 31.76 28.58 -7.31
N THR A 615 32.29 29.78 -7.08
CA THR A 615 33.48 29.96 -6.24
C THR A 615 33.07 30.15 -4.78
N THR A 616 33.43 29.20 -3.93
CA THR A 616 33.23 29.29 -2.47
C THR A 616 34.48 29.85 -1.81
N LYS A 617 34.34 30.94 -1.05
CA LYS A 617 35.48 31.58 -0.36
C LYS A 617 35.91 30.79 0.86
N GLY A 618 37.22 30.60 1.01
CA GLY A 618 37.86 30.01 2.18
C GLY A 618 37.64 30.84 3.44
N LYS A 619 37.46 30.17 4.58
CA LYS A 619 37.38 30.81 5.91
C LYS A 619 38.66 30.66 6.72
N ASN A 620 39.72 30.10 6.12
CA ASN A 620 40.99 29.76 6.79
C ASN A 620 40.84 28.81 7.99
N ASN A 621 39.68 28.15 8.13
CA ASN A 621 39.38 27.18 9.18
C ASN A 621 38.32 26.16 8.71
N LEU A 622 38.12 25.09 9.48
CA LEU A 622 37.05 24.09 9.31
C LEU A 622 36.00 24.15 10.43
N THR A 623 35.80 25.31 11.03
CA THR A 623 34.81 25.54 12.11
C THR A 623 33.75 26.58 11.75
N THR A 624 33.95 27.36 10.69
CA THR A 624 33.00 28.38 10.22
C THR A 624 32.24 27.89 8.99
N LEU A 625 30.94 27.61 9.16
CA LEU A 625 30.07 27.20 8.07
C LEU A 625 29.78 28.40 7.15
N GLY A 626 30.06 28.24 5.87
CA GLY A 626 29.68 29.18 4.81
C GLY A 626 28.37 28.78 4.15
N THR A 627 27.77 29.72 3.43
CA THR A 627 26.60 29.51 2.57
C THR A 627 26.82 30.14 1.21
N PHE A 628 26.15 29.61 0.19
CA PHE A 628 26.08 30.19 -1.14
C PHE A 628 24.63 30.17 -1.65
N ASP A 629 24.30 31.13 -2.51
CA ASP A 629 23.02 31.20 -3.21
C ASP A 629 23.23 31.87 -4.57
N THR A 630 22.97 31.14 -5.66
CA THR A 630 23.18 31.66 -7.02
C THR A 630 22.14 32.69 -7.44
N ALA A 631 21.02 32.82 -6.72
CA ALA A 631 20.02 33.87 -6.98
C ALA A 631 20.54 35.25 -6.57
N THR A 632 21.25 35.34 -5.44
CA THR A 632 21.64 36.60 -4.81
C THR A 632 23.12 36.94 -4.96
N ALA A 633 23.96 36.01 -5.42
CA ALA A 633 25.40 36.24 -5.51
C ALA A 633 25.76 37.44 -6.42
N THR A 634 26.56 38.38 -5.88
CA THR A 634 27.22 39.45 -6.64
C THR A 634 28.73 39.20 -6.75
N GLU A 635 29.42 39.93 -7.65
CA GLU A 635 30.88 39.78 -7.80
C GLU A 635 31.59 40.09 -6.48
N GLY A 636 32.27 39.09 -5.91
CA GLY A 636 32.97 39.23 -4.64
C GLY A 636 32.22 38.65 -3.43
N ASP A 637 31.04 38.05 -3.61
CA ASP A 637 30.33 37.32 -2.54
C ASP A 637 30.79 35.86 -2.40
N ASN A 638 30.48 35.25 -1.24
CA ASN A 638 30.58 33.80 -1.09
C ASN A 638 29.62 33.13 -2.10
N GLY A 639 30.17 32.36 -3.04
CA GLY A 639 29.35 31.72 -4.06
C GLY A 639 29.22 32.50 -5.38
N THR A 640 30.15 33.41 -5.67
CA THR A 640 30.17 34.12 -6.96
C THR A 640 30.22 33.10 -8.12
N PRO A 641 29.25 33.12 -9.06
CA PRO A 641 29.30 32.29 -10.25
C PRO A 641 30.52 32.63 -11.11
N VAL A 642 31.23 31.61 -11.61
CA VAL A 642 32.45 31.80 -12.44
C VAL A 642 32.11 32.35 -13.84
N ARG A 643 30.82 32.32 -14.22
CA ARG A 643 30.25 32.82 -15.49
C ARG A 643 28.88 33.46 -15.23
N THR A 644 28.24 34.04 -16.25
CA THR A 644 26.88 34.61 -16.15
C THR A 644 25.78 33.59 -15.84
N THR A 645 26.05 32.29 -16.00
CA THR A 645 25.09 31.21 -15.73
C THR A 645 24.88 31.04 -14.22
N ARG A 646 23.66 31.35 -13.75
CA ARG A 646 23.24 31.28 -12.35
C ARG A 646 22.26 30.15 -12.05
N THR A 647 21.69 29.55 -13.09
CA THR A 647 20.63 28.56 -12.98
C THR A 647 21.01 27.26 -13.66
N LEU A 648 20.40 26.17 -13.19
CA LEU A 648 20.44 24.87 -13.82
C LEU A 648 19.05 24.56 -14.39
N ARG A 649 18.98 24.19 -15.66
CA ARG A 649 17.73 23.82 -16.30
C ARG A 649 17.33 22.39 -15.92
N LEU A 650 16.16 22.21 -15.33
CA LEU A 650 15.61 20.91 -14.94
C LEU A 650 14.35 20.61 -15.75
N LYS A 651 14.14 19.34 -16.09
CA LYS A 651 12.86 18.82 -16.61
C LYS A 651 11.91 18.55 -15.44
N ALA A 652 10.60 18.49 -15.70
CA ALA A 652 9.67 17.97 -14.70
C ALA A 652 10.00 16.48 -14.39
N GLY A 653 9.85 16.09 -13.13
CA GLY A 653 10.23 14.77 -12.62
C GLY A 653 11.71 14.67 -12.24
N LEU A 654 12.24 13.45 -12.29
CA LEU A 654 13.57 13.13 -11.78
C LEU A 654 14.70 13.61 -12.72
N ASN A 655 15.63 14.40 -12.19
CA ASN A 655 16.81 14.91 -12.89
C ASN A 655 18.08 14.42 -12.21
N LYS A 656 19.03 13.90 -12.99
CA LYS A 656 20.37 13.57 -12.52
C LYS A 656 21.21 14.85 -12.42
N ILE A 657 21.93 15.03 -11.32
CA ILE A 657 22.87 16.13 -11.11
C ILE A 657 24.24 15.57 -10.72
N VAL A 658 25.27 15.92 -11.49
CA VAL A 658 26.67 15.57 -11.22
C VAL A 658 27.36 16.77 -10.57
N ILE A 659 28.00 16.52 -9.44
CA ILE A 659 28.73 17.48 -8.63
C ILE A 659 30.22 17.14 -8.70
N ALA A 660 31.03 18.13 -9.08
CA ALA A 660 32.47 18.01 -9.23
C ALA A 660 33.21 19.22 -8.64
N GLY A 661 34.52 19.09 -8.45
CA GLY A 661 35.40 20.25 -8.23
C GLY A 661 35.59 21.06 -9.52
N GLY A 662 35.71 22.38 -9.41
CA GLY A 662 36.00 23.24 -10.56
C GLY A 662 37.47 23.24 -11.00
N GLY A 663 37.81 24.08 -11.97
CA GLY A 663 39.05 23.97 -12.76
C GLY A 663 39.88 25.25 -12.93
N LYS A 664 39.53 26.37 -12.27
CA LYS A 664 40.25 27.64 -12.46
C LYS A 664 41.69 27.61 -11.91
N GLU A 665 42.61 28.31 -12.58
CA GLU A 665 44.05 28.14 -12.32
C GLU A 665 44.58 28.66 -11.00
N ASN A 666 43.91 29.65 -10.42
CA ASN A 666 44.33 30.33 -9.20
C ASN A 666 43.56 29.88 -7.95
N VAL A 667 42.71 28.86 -8.08
CA VAL A 667 42.09 28.13 -6.96
C VAL A 667 42.69 26.74 -6.93
N ASP A 668 42.64 26.05 -5.79
CA ASP A 668 43.21 24.71 -5.67
C ASP A 668 42.44 23.72 -6.59
N LYS A 669 42.96 23.59 -7.83
CA LYS A 669 42.31 22.99 -9.01
C LYS A 669 41.75 21.60 -8.74
N GLY A 670 40.48 21.39 -9.05
CA GLY A 670 39.84 20.08 -9.05
C GLY A 670 39.40 19.58 -7.67
N PHE A 671 39.24 20.47 -6.69
CA PHE A 671 38.76 20.15 -5.34
C PHE A 671 37.51 20.98 -5.02
N ALA A 672 36.43 20.30 -4.63
CA ALA A 672 35.24 20.95 -4.10
C ALA A 672 35.40 21.24 -2.59
N PRO A 673 34.65 22.21 -2.02
CA PRO A 673 34.51 22.32 -0.57
C PRO A 673 33.75 21.09 -0.01
N TYR A 674 33.72 20.93 1.32
CA TYR A 674 32.69 20.09 1.93
C TYR A 674 31.33 20.73 1.66
N ILE A 675 30.32 19.94 1.29
CA ILE A 675 28.98 20.45 0.94
C ILE A 675 27.90 19.82 1.81
N GLY A 676 26.93 20.64 2.23
CA GLY A 676 25.71 20.20 2.90
C GLY A 676 24.57 19.95 1.91
N ASN A 677 23.35 19.92 2.45
CA ASN A 677 22.14 19.82 1.62
C ASN A 677 22.07 20.95 0.60
N LEU A 678 21.52 20.64 -0.58
CA LEU A 678 21.41 21.56 -1.70
C LEU A 678 19.95 21.87 -1.96
N THR A 679 19.61 23.13 -2.13
CA THR A 679 18.26 23.59 -2.45
C THR A 679 18.22 24.16 -3.86
N PHE A 680 17.31 23.64 -4.66
CA PHE A 680 17.01 24.07 -6.03
C PHE A 680 15.73 24.90 -5.99
N THR A 681 15.81 26.20 -6.26
CA THR A 681 14.66 27.11 -6.22
C THR A 681 14.28 27.52 -7.64
N LEU A 682 13.04 27.26 -8.05
CA LEU A 682 12.53 27.63 -9.36
C LEU A 682 12.58 29.15 -9.52
N LYS A 683 13.24 29.62 -10.57
CA LYS A 683 13.24 31.03 -10.97
C LYS A 683 11.81 31.42 -11.34
N SER A 684 11.22 32.34 -10.58
CA SER A 684 9.89 32.88 -10.88
C SER A 684 9.92 33.60 -12.23
N ALA A 685 8.87 33.41 -13.02
CA ALA A 685 8.59 34.27 -14.17
C ALA A 685 8.07 35.63 -13.68
N GLN A 686 8.90 36.40 -12.97
CA GLN A 686 8.60 37.81 -12.80
C GLN A 686 9.06 38.53 -14.06
N THR A 687 8.09 39.17 -14.72
CA THR A 687 8.20 40.13 -15.81
C THR A 687 9.53 40.87 -15.78
N GLU A 688 10.29 40.74 -16.87
CA GLU A 688 11.31 41.71 -17.25
C GLU A 688 10.64 43.08 -17.39
N THR A 689 10.45 43.80 -16.30
CA THR A 689 10.55 45.25 -16.38
C THR A 689 12.03 45.55 -16.32
N ASP A 690 12.61 45.69 -17.51
CA ASP A 690 13.87 46.37 -17.75
C ASP A 690 13.89 47.67 -16.93
N THR A 691 14.56 47.66 -15.78
CA THR A 691 15.16 48.90 -15.26
C THR A 691 16.46 49.14 -16.00
N ASN A 692 16.32 49.41 -17.31
CA ASN A 692 17.21 50.33 -18.01
C ASN A 692 16.98 51.73 -17.43
N SER A 693 17.50 51.99 -16.23
CA SER A 693 17.82 53.36 -15.82
C SER A 693 19.29 53.59 -16.14
N SER A 694 19.53 53.86 -17.41
CA SER A 694 20.77 54.44 -17.90
C SER A 694 21.10 55.71 -17.12
N LYS A 695 22.34 55.77 -16.61
CA LYS A 695 23.03 57.02 -16.29
C LYS A 695 22.89 58.01 -17.45
N ALA A 696 22.28 59.17 -17.17
CA ALA A 696 22.49 60.40 -17.90
C ALA A 696 22.16 61.60 -16.98
N ALA A 697 23.19 62.06 -16.27
CA ALA A 697 23.46 63.47 -15.91
C ALA A 697 24.91 63.53 -15.40
#